data_AF-A0A1B8FHS2-F1
#
_entry.id   AF-A0A1B8FHS2-F1
#
_cell.length_a   1.000
_cell.length_b   1.000
_cell.length_c   1.000
_cell.angle_alpha   90.00
_cell.angle_beta   90.00
_cell.angle_gamma   90.00
#
_symmetry.space_group_name_H-M   'P 1'
#
loop_
_entity.id
_entity.type
_entity.pdbx_description
1 polymer ?
#
loop_
_entity_poly.entity_id
_entity_poly.type
_entity_poly.pdbx_seq_one_letter_code
_entity_poly.pdbx_strand_id
1 'polypeptide(L)'
;MRVLSLCLGVVAAVAQLVTASPARLDDGPLVKTAGDAAAIKGWYMQSTAKTSSDMLAASQPGYDVNSWYRVGSRGTVMAGLLENNVYSDTALFFSENLKTMVGRSQFDVPWLYREELTFDPAANQRYFLETHGISSKADLYLNGKQLASKETLTGAYGGEKFDITQYLLKGKNAVLIRAYPTNYLKDFALGYVDWNPYPPDNGTGVWREVFVSQTGPVSLLKPRVVTDYKGKAVSSVTVTIKIVVKNSGAKSVQGTLKGSIKEPCGGTIPVSVSYTLKANEIKTVTLTAQIKDPQIWWPKAWGAQPLYSLNLAAYIGSEVSDRAAQRTFGVRYVTSSLNSHEDRAFAVNGNPFLVTGAGYSADMFLRFDPAKLVQQFEYILDMGQNTVRLEGKQEHPELYDIADRMGIMVLTGWECCDKWEGWSYNDDADGVKWVDADYVTAEKQMEHEAYMMQGHASVLGFLVGSDYWPDERASPIYVNKLNELDWDVPIIASASLRGFPKNLGSSGMKMDGPYDWVPPNYWYNSQYGAAFGFGSELGSGVGTPELSSLKKFLTKSDMNDLWTVPDKGLYHMSTIDSSFYDRKIYNDALYARYGAPTSLDDYLLKAQAMDYEATRAEFEGYSALQSATRPSTGIIYWMLNNAWPSLHWNLFDYYLKPAGSYFGAKVGGRAEHVAFGYGSAKGDVWLINHTIDKKGSRTIKVDLLSKDGKTLVSRSVDATTTPNNSKKVATIPEATTLKEAAFLRLVLSDAKGKVLSRNVYWISPKVDKLDWKNSTWYHTPVTEFASYKSLATIKPAQLSAMSGTGAAVDGKVKVDVTLVNKAAVAAYFVRLELRDAKGEDILPVVWSDNYVTLWPGEKVVLSVSWAAGAAKSGQGKVDISGINVKGVEAVVVKW
;
A
#
# COMPACT_ATOMS: atom_id res chain seq x y z
N MET A 1 -22.96 -19.28 -14.50
CA MET A 1 -23.87 -18.52 -13.62
C MET A 1 -24.42 -19.50 -12.59
N ARG A 2 -24.17 -19.28 -11.27
CA ARG A 2 -24.23 -20.24 -10.14
C ARG A 2 -22.96 -21.08 -9.85
N VAL A 3 -21.81 -20.43 -9.69
CA VAL A 3 -20.72 -20.82 -8.76
C VAL A 3 -19.92 -19.53 -8.49
N LEU A 4 -20.37 -18.66 -7.59
CA LEU A 4 -19.69 -17.38 -7.32
C LEU A 4 -19.87 -16.86 -5.88
N SER A 5 -20.22 -17.75 -4.95
CA SER A 5 -20.57 -17.38 -3.56
C SER A 5 -19.52 -17.77 -2.51
N LEU A 6 -18.26 -17.99 -2.87
CA LEU A 6 -17.21 -18.36 -1.91
C LEU A 6 -16.24 -17.24 -1.49
N CYS A 7 -16.36 -16.02 -2.02
CA CYS A 7 -15.55 -14.88 -1.58
C CYS A 7 -16.04 -14.21 -0.28
N LEU A 8 -17.10 -14.73 0.35
CA LEU A 8 -17.88 -14.02 1.36
C LEU A 8 -17.71 -14.49 2.80
N GLY A 9 -16.93 -15.55 3.04
CA GLY A 9 -16.53 -15.96 4.39
C GLY A 9 -15.43 -15.07 5.02
N VAL A 10 -14.82 -14.17 4.24
CA VAL A 10 -13.58 -13.47 4.62
C VAL A 10 -13.82 -12.38 5.68
N VAL A 11 -14.97 -11.71 5.70
CA VAL A 11 -15.25 -10.68 6.71
C VAL A 11 -15.62 -11.30 8.07
N ALA A 12 -16.27 -12.48 8.07
CA ALA A 12 -16.67 -13.13 9.32
C ALA A 12 -15.55 -13.98 9.97
N ALA A 13 -14.65 -14.57 9.17
CA ALA A 13 -13.55 -15.38 9.69
C ALA A 13 -12.32 -14.56 10.12
N VAL A 14 -12.11 -13.36 9.55
CA VAL A 14 -11.00 -12.47 9.92
C VAL A 14 -11.39 -11.52 11.08
N ALA A 15 -12.68 -11.36 11.37
CA ALA A 15 -13.18 -10.53 12.48
C ALA A 15 -13.20 -11.21 13.86
N GLN A 16 -12.56 -12.37 14.03
CA GLN A 16 -12.33 -12.99 15.35
C GLN A 16 -10.85 -13.07 15.69
N LEU A 17 -10.16 -11.93 15.67
CA LEU A 17 -8.98 -11.65 16.49
C LEU A 17 -8.88 -10.13 16.62
N VAL A 18 -8.31 -9.66 17.73
CA VAL A 18 -8.13 -8.25 18.10
C VAL A 18 -9.32 -7.61 18.84
N THR A 19 -9.45 -8.00 20.11
CA THR A 19 -9.40 -7.10 21.30
C THR A 19 -9.46 -8.00 22.53
N ALA A 20 -8.50 -8.91 22.65
CA ALA A 20 -8.22 -9.51 23.94
C ALA A 20 -7.25 -8.55 24.64
N SER A 21 -7.63 -7.99 25.79
CA SER A 21 -6.63 -7.57 26.77
C SER A 21 -5.62 -8.72 26.90
N PRO A 22 -4.31 -8.45 27.05
CA PRO A 22 -3.31 -9.52 27.16
C PRO A 22 -3.60 -10.33 28.42
N ALA A 23 -4.42 -11.37 28.27
CA ALA A 23 -4.72 -12.31 29.31
C ALA A 23 -3.42 -13.02 29.64
N ARG A 24 -3.17 -13.19 30.94
CA ARG A 24 -2.06 -14.00 31.44
C ARG A 24 -2.12 -15.35 30.73
N LEU A 25 -1.05 -15.68 30.00
CA LEU A 25 -0.93 -16.95 29.29
C LEU A 25 -1.19 -18.12 30.27
N ASP A 26 -1.94 -19.12 29.80
CA ASP A 26 -2.05 -20.42 30.49
C ASP A 26 -0.64 -20.92 30.87
N ASP A 27 -0.50 -21.53 32.05
CA ASP A 27 0.78 -22.09 32.53
C ASP A 27 1.30 -23.28 31.69
N GLY A 28 0.59 -23.66 30.63
CA GLY A 28 0.92 -24.80 29.76
C GLY A 28 2.02 -24.50 28.72
N PRO A 29 2.62 -25.55 28.13
CA PRO A 29 3.64 -25.37 27.10
C PRO A 29 3.10 -24.69 25.83
N LEU A 30 3.87 -23.74 25.28
CA LEU A 30 3.52 -23.00 24.06
C LEU A 30 3.51 -23.90 22.81
N VAL A 31 4.39 -24.90 22.79
CA VAL A 31 4.47 -25.97 21.79
C VAL A 31 4.53 -27.31 22.54
N LYS A 32 3.89 -28.36 21.99
CA LYS A 32 3.70 -29.63 22.72
C LYS A 32 4.23 -30.85 21.96
N THR A 33 4.16 -30.82 20.63
CA THR A 33 4.51 -31.94 19.76
C THR A 33 5.45 -31.53 18.65
N ALA A 34 6.15 -32.50 18.08
CA ALA A 34 7.03 -32.28 16.95
C ALA A 34 6.26 -31.71 15.75
N GLY A 35 6.76 -30.63 15.17
CA GLY A 35 6.11 -29.85 14.12
C GLY A 35 5.20 -28.73 14.62
N ASP A 36 5.10 -28.50 15.92
CA ASP A 36 4.41 -27.33 16.46
C ASP A 36 5.29 -26.09 16.33
N ALA A 37 4.68 -24.97 15.93
CA ALA A 37 5.28 -23.64 15.98
C ALA A 37 4.23 -22.63 16.44
N ALA A 38 4.60 -21.71 17.32
CA ALA A 38 3.70 -20.69 17.84
C ALA A 38 4.45 -19.41 18.18
N ALA A 39 3.81 -18.26 17.91
CA ALA A 39 4.33 -16.96 18.30
C ALA A 39 4.26 -16.78 19.82
N ILE A 40 5.27 -16.10 20.38
CA ILE A 40 5.22 -15.57 21.74
C ILE A 40 4.09 -14.53 21.77
N LYS A 41 3.06 -14.76 22.60
CA LYS A 41 1.79 -13.99 22.52
C LYS A 41 1.89 -12.56 23.05
N GLY A 42 2.96 -12.21 23.75
CA GLY A 42 3.17 -10.88 24.29
C GLY A 42 4.45 -10.78 25.11
N TRP A 43 4.75 -9.57 25.54
CA TRP A 43 5.99 -9.25 26.25
C TRP A 43 5.70 -8.36 27.46
N TYR A 44 6.51 -8.49 28.51
CA TYR A 44 6.74 -7.42 29.47
C TYR A 44 7.82 -6.49 28.92
N MET A 45 7.52 -5.19 28.88
CA MET A 45 8.37 -4.16 28.27
C MET A 45 8.81 -3.10 29.30
N GLN A 46 10.10 -2.75 29.32
CA GLN A 46 10.62 -1.67 30.18
C GLN A 46 11.91 -1.04 29.64
N SER A 47 12.10 0.25 29.91
CA SER A 47 13.35 0.96 29.60
C SER A 47 14.50 0.47 30.46
N THR A 48 15.69 0.31 29.88
CA THR A 48 16.91 0.03 30.64
C THR A 48 17.27 1.12 31.66
N ALA A 49 16.72 2.33 31.53
CA ALA A 49 16.90 3.40 32.52
C ALA A 49 16.13 3.17 33.84
N LYS A 50 15.14 2.26 33.85
CA LYS A 50 14.25 2.00 35.00
C LYS A 50 14.41 0.60 35.60
N THR A 51 15.39 -0.17 35.15
CA THR A 51 15.59 -1.57 35.55
C THR A 51 17.08 -1.89 35.70
N SER A 52 17.40 -3.08 36.21
CA SER A 52 18.78 -3.53 36.42
C SER A 52 19.60 -3.49 35.13
N SER A 53 20.90 -3.19 35.23
CA SER A 53 21.85 -3.29 34.12
C SER A 53 22.33 -4.73 33.88
N ASP A 54 22.04 -5.66 34.78
CA ASP A 54 22.40 -7.08 34.66
C ASP A 54 21.36 -7.86 33.84
N MET A 55 21.62 -8.00 32.53
CA MET A 55 20.74 -8.72 31.60
C MET A 55 20.76 -10.24 31.80
N LEU A 56 21.81 -10.80 32.39
CA LEU A 56 21.87 -12.22 32.68
C LEU A 56 20.93 -12.55 33.84
N ALA A 57 20.90 -11.71 34.88
CA ALA A 57 19.92 -11.82 35.94
C ALA A 57 18.49 -11.55 35.45
N ALA A 58 18.28 -10.51 34.63
CA ALA A 58 16.95 -10.15 34.10
C ALA A 58 16.33 -11.23 33.19
N SER A 59 17.17 -12.05 32.55
CA SER A 59 16.73 -13.16 31.70
C SER A 59 16.56 -14.49 32.44
N GLN A 60 16.62 -14.51 33.78
CA GLN A 60 16.27 -15.69 34.57
C GLN A 60 14.75 -15.79 34.81
N PRO A 61 14.18 -17.00 34.90
CA PRO A 61 12.82 -17.20 35.40
C PRO A 61 12.63 -16.62 36.81
N GLY A 62 11.43 -16.09 37.09
CA GLY A 62 11.08 -15.50 38.38
C GLY A 62 11.54 -14.04 38.58
N TYR A 63 12.15 -13.41 37.57
CA TYR A 63 12.51 -11.99 37.64
C TYR A 63 11.27 -11.10 37.79
N ASP A 64 11.34 -10.11 38.67
CA ASP A 64 10.22 -9.22 38.96
C ASP A 64 9.96 -8.25 37.79
N VAL A 65 8.78 -8.38 37.20
CA VAL A 65 8.29 -7.54 36.09
C VAL A 65 7.02 -6.77 36.47
N ASN A 66 6.67 -6.68 37.76
CA ASN A 66 5.41 -6.08 38.20
C ASN A 66 5.27 -4.60 37.80
N SER A 67 6.38 -3.89 37.59
CA SER A 67 6.41 -2.49 37.13
C SER A 67 6.58 -2.32 35.62
N TRP A 68 6.60 -3.41 34.86
CA TRP A 68 6.81 -3.40 33.41
C TRP A 68 5.47 -3.34 32.67
N TYR A 69 5.48 -2.78 31.47
CA TYR A 69 4.29 -2.68 30.61
C TYR A 69 3.99 -4.03 29.96
N ARG A 70 2.72 -4.44 29.87
CA ARG A 70 2.34 -5.64 29.12
C ARG A 70 1.97 -5.24 27.70
N VAL A 71 2.58 -5.84 26.69
CA VAL A 71 2.35 -5.52 25.28
C VAL A 71 2.07 -6.80 24.47
N GLY A 72 1.49 -6.63 23.28
CA GLY A 72 1.23 -7.71 22.32
C GLY A 72 2.47 -8.43 21.78
N SER A 73 2.27 -9.41 20.89
CA SER A 73 3.35 -10.27 20.34
C SER A 73 4.38 -9.50 19.50
N ARG A 74 3.95 -8.39 18.90
CA ARG A 74 4.72 -7.51 18.03
C ARG A 74 4.35 -6.06 18.26
N GLY A 75 5.33 -5.16 18.17
CA GLY A 75 5.15 -3.72 18.29
C GLY A 75 6.46 -3.00 18.62
N THR A 76 6.57 -1.74 18.21
CA THR A 76 7.67 -0.86 18.63
C THR A 76 7.48 -0.43 20.09
N VAL A 77 8.48 0.23 20.66
CA VAL A 77 8.38 0.78 22.02
C VAL A 77 7.22 1.77 22.10
N MET A 78 7.09 2.67 21.12
CA MET A 78 6.00 3.64 21.09
C MET A 78 4.63 2.97 20.94
N ALA A 79 4.51 1.94 20.10
CA ALA A 79 3.29 1.16 19.98
C ALA A 79 2.90 0.50 21.33
N GLY A 80 3.88 -0.04 22.07
CA GLY A 80 3.66 -0.61 23.40
C GLY A 80 3.23 0.41 24.45
N LEU A 81 3.80 1.63 24.42
CA LEU A 81 3.40 2.73 25.29
C LEU A 81 1.97 3.23 25.00
N LEU A 82 1.56 3.21 23.73
CA LEU A 82 0.18 3.49 23.31
C LEU A 82 -0.78 2.39 23.81
N GLU A 83 -0.42 1.12 23.66
CA GLU A 83 -1.21 -0.02 24.16
C GLU A 83 -1.46 0.07 25.68
N ASN A 84 -0.49 0.62 26.42
CA ASN A 84 -0.57 0.81 27.88
C ASN A 84 -1.13 2.17 28.31
N ASN A 85 -1.70 2.96 27.39
CA ASN A 85 -2.28 4.28 27.66
C ASN A 85 -1.31 5.28 28.32
N VAL A 86 0.00 5.12 28.12
CA VAL A 86 0.99 6.14 28.52
C VAL A 86 0.81 7.38 27.65
N TYR A 87 0.50 7.16 26.38
CA TYR A 87 0.07 8.17 25.41
C TYR A 87 -1.19 7.69 24.68
N SER A 88 -1.84 8.59 23.94
CA SER A 88 -2.85 8.22 22.94
C SER A 88 -2.50 8.86 21.61
N ASP A 89 -2.73 8.14 20.51
CA ASP A 89 -2.46 8.66 19.17
C ASP A 89 -3.33 9.88 18.84
N THR A 90 -4.58 9.91 19.31
CA THR A 90 -5.46 11.08 19.17
C THR A 90 -4.85 12.34 19.80
N ALA A 91 -4.22 12.22 20.98
CA ALA A 91 -3.57 13.37 21.61
C ALA A 91 -2.25 13.72 20.92
N LEU A 92 -1.44 12.71 20.57
CA LEU A 92 -0.13 12.92 19.96
C LEU A 92 -0.21 13.50 18.56
N PHE A 93 -1.18 13.06 17.76
CA PHE A 93 -1.36 13.53 16.40
C PHE A 93 -2.10 14.87 16.34
N PHE A 94 -2.51 15.44 17.47
CA PHE A 94 -3.20 16.73 17.47
C PHE A 94 -2.21 17.89 17.46
N SER A 95 -2.19 18.67 16.38
CA SER A 95 -1.32 19.83 16.18
C SER A 95 0.16 19.43 16.37
N GLU A 96 0.95 20.26 17.04
CA GLU A 96 2.37 19.97 17.29
C GLU A 96 2.63 19.09 18.53
N ASN A 97 1.63 18.35 19.02
CA ASN A 97 1.75 17.58 20.26
C ASN A 97 2.81 16.48 20.20
N LEU A 98 3.00 15.81 19.06
CA LEU A 98 4.04 14.78 18.90
C LEU A 98 5.44 15.31 19.19
N LYS A 99 5.69 16.59 18.86
CA LYS A 99 6.96 17.29 19.11
C LYS A 99 7.17 17.63 20.59
N THR A 100 6.10 17.87 21.35
CA THR A 100 6.15 18.51 22.67
C THR A 100 5.76 17.60 23.83
N MET A 101 4.86 16.63 23.62
CA MET A 101 4.34 15.75 24.66
C MET A 101 5.25 14.56 24.98
N VAL A 102 6.15 14.20 24.07
CA VAL A 102 7.00 13.01 24.20
C VAL A 102 8.43 13.40 24.56
N GLY A 103 8.87 13.02 25.76
CA GLY A 103 10.26 13.17 26.17
C GLY A 103 11.14 12.20 25.39
N ARG A 104 11.74 12.65 24.28
CA ARG A 104 12.51 11.78 23.35
C ARG A 104 13.70 11.07 23.99
N SER A 105 14.29 11.63 25.05
CA SER A 105 15.44 11.03 25.74
C SER A 105 15.18 9.65 26.34
N GLN A 106 13.90 9.28 26.54
CA GLN A 106 13.55 7.93 27.00
C GLN A 106 13.84 6.84 25.94
N PHE A 107 14.03 7.22 24.67
CA PHE A 107 14.34 6.33 23.55
C PHE A 107 15.82 6.33 23.17
N ASP A 108 16.66 7.14 23.82
CA ASP A 108 18.11 7.17 23.61
C ASP A 108 18.84 5.99 24.29
N VAL A 109 18.09 5.14 25.01
CA VAL A 109 18.59 3.96 25.72
C VAL A 109 17.86 2.71 25.24
N PRO A 110 18.47 1.51 25.39
CA PRO A 110 17.79 0.26 25.02
C PRO A 110 16.52 0.00 25.81
N TRP A 111 15.60 -0.73 25.20
CA TRP A 111 14.36 -1.21 25.83
C TRP A 111 14.34 -2.73 25.87
N LEU A 112 13.75 -3.26 26.93
CA LEU A 112 13.67 -4.69 27.20
C LEU A 112 12.30 -5.23 26.81
N TYR A 113 12.26 -6.41 26.21
CA TYR A 113 11.07 -7.22 25.97
C TYR A 113 11.32 -8.60 26.58
N ARG A 114 10.56 -8.99 27.61
CA ARG A 114 10.76 -10.22 28.37
C ARG A 114 9.48 -11.05 28.44
N GLU A 115 9.59 -12.36 28.28
CA GLU A 115 8.48 -13.29 28.54
C GLU A 115 8.93 -14.58 29.22
N GLU A 116 8.09 -15.10 30.12
CA GLU A 116 8.26 -16.44 30.68
C GLU A 116 7.42 -17.47 29.91
N LEU A 117 8.05 -18.59 29.58
CA LEU A 117 7.46 -19.69 28.82
C LEU A 117 7.67 -21.01 29.56
N THR A 118 6.66 -21.86 29.56
CA THR A 118 6.77 -23.21 30.15
C THR A 118 7.21 -24.21 29.08
N PHE A 119 8.18 -25.06 29.42
CA PHE A 119 8.63 -26.17 28.58
C PHE A 119 8.71 -27.47 29.40
N ASP A 120 8.46 -28.61 28.77
CA ASP A 120 8.73 -29.93 29.33
C ASP A 120 9.61 -30.72 28.34
N PRO A 121 10.90 -30.37 28.21
CA PRO A 121 11.76 -30.94 27.19
C PRO A 121 12.01 -32.44 27.49
N ALA A 122 11.76 -33.28 26.48
CA ALA A 122 12.02 -34.72 26.54
C ALA A 122 13.18 -35.13 25.62
N ALA A 123 13.69 -36.35 25.83
CA ALA A 123 14.74 -36.91 24.98
C ALA A 123 14.28 -36.96 23.50
N ASN A 124 15.19 -36.64 22.57
CA ASN A 124 14.97 -36.60 21.11
C ASN A 124 14.04 -35.49 20.59
N GLN A 125 13.65 -34.53 21.43
CA GLN A 125 13.01 -33.28 20.99
C GLN A 125 14.06 -32.19 20.78
N ARG A 126 13.78 -31.27 19.87
CA ARG A 126 14.53 -30.05 19.61
C ARG A 126 13.60 -28.87 19.71
N TYR A 127 14.12 -27.77 20.22
CA TYR A 127 13.37 -26.52 20.36
C TYR A 127 14.15 -25.39 19.71
N PHE A 128 13.44 -24.52 19.00
CA PHE A 128 14.03 -23.38 18.34
C PHE A 128 13.29 -22.09 18.68
N LEU A 129 14.06 -21.01 18.78
CA LEU A 129 13.56 -19.65 18.83
C LEU A 129 13.85 -18.97 17.49
N GLU A 130 12.84 -18.41 16.84
CA GLU A 130 12.96 -17.82 15.50
C GLU A 130 12.51 -16.35 15.53
N THR A 131 13.41 -15.45 15.14
CA THR A 131 13.11 -14.01 14.99
C THR A 131 12.82 -13.71 13.52
N HIS A 132 12.04 -12.65 13.26
CA HIS A 132 11.72 -12.21 11.90
C HIS A 132 12.10 -10.75 11.59
N GLY A 133 12.97 -10.17 12.41
CA GLY A 133 13.33 -8.76 12.35
C GLY A 133 13.10 -8.07 13.69
N ILE A 134 14.12 -7.38 14.18
CA ILE A 134 14.01 -6.49 15.35
C ILE A 134 14.57 -5.16 14.91
N SER A 135 13.79 -4.09 15.08
CA SER A 135 14.21 -2.77 14.64
C SER A 135 15.08 -2.11 15.72
N SER A 136 16.33 -1.75 15.45
CA SER A 136 17.15 -2.16 14.29
C SER A 136 18.14 -3.29 14.61
N LYS A 137 18.37 -3.56 15.90
CA LYS A 137 19.29 -4.59 16.40
C LYS A 137 19.03 -4.90 17.87
N ALA A 138 19.43 -6.09 18.32
CA ALA A 138 19.19 -6.50 19.70
C ALA A 138 20.20 -7.49 20.26
N ASP A 139 20.34 -7.50 21.59
CA ASP A 139 20.85 -8.67 22.29
C ASP A 139 19.67 -9.61 22.62
N LEU A 140 19.90 -10.92 22.53
CA LEU A 140 18.90 -11.95 22.81
C LEU A 140 19.42 -12.90 23.89
N TYR A 141 18.62 -13.13 24.93
CA TYR A 141 18.97 -13.97 26.07
C TYR A 141 17.89 -15.02 26.36
N LEU A 142 18.34 -16.16 26.91
CA LEU A 142 17.51 -17.22 27.44
C LEU A 142 18.13 -17.76 28.73
N ASN A 143 17.39 -17.72 29.84
CA ASN A 143 17.78 -18.27 31.14
C ASN A 143 19.19 -17.85 31.61
N GLY A 144 19.52 -16.56 31.46
CA GLY A 144 20.84 -16.02 31.82
C GLY A 144 21.97 -16.35 30.87
N LYS A 145 21.67 -16.86 29.66
CA LYS A 145 22.65 -17.02 28.58
C LYS A 145 22.33 -16.09 27.42
N GLN A 146 23.34 -15.38 26.91
CA GLN A 146 23.23 -14.64 25.66
C GLN A 146 23.30 -15.58 24.45
N LEU A 147 22.26 -15.60 23.63
CA LEU A 147 22.16 -16.38 22.40
C LEU A 147 22.69 -15.60 21.18
N ALA A 148 22.44 -14.30 21.15
CA ALA A 148 22.93 -13.38 20.12
C ALA A 148 23.22 -12.00 20.71
N SER A 149 24.14 -11.28 20.09
CA SER A 149 24.43 -9.88 20.42
C SER A 149 23.94 -8.94 19.32
N LYS A 150 23.83 -7.65 19.63
CA LYS A 150 23.43 -6.58 18.68
C LYS A 150 24.32 -6.48 17.44
N GLU A 151 25.54 -7.03 17.47
CA GLU A 151 26.44 -7.10 16.33
C GLU A 151 26.06 -8.22 15.34
N THR A 152 25.34 -9.23 15.82
CA THR A 152 24.94 -10.42 15.04
C THR A 152 23.46 -10.43 14.67
N LEU A 153 22.61 -9.93 15.58
CA LEU A 153 21.17 -9.78 15.39
C LEU A 153 20.88 -8.31 15.05
N THR A 154 21.07 -7.98 13.77
CA THR A 154 21.00 -6.63 13.20
C THR A 154 20.21 -6.65 11.88
N GLY A 155 19.55 -5.54 11.56
CA GLY A 155 18.69 -5.38 10.40
C GLY A 155 17.22 -5.62 10.75
N ALA A 156 16.36 -4.67 10.39
CA ALA A 156 14.95 -4.72 10.77
C ALA A 156 14.14 -5.77 10.00
N TYR A 157 14.61 -6.22 8.84
CA TYR A 157 13.99 -7.32 8.10
C TYR A 157 14.63 -8.70 8.38
N GLY A 158 15.82 -8.72 9.00
CA GLY A 158 16.60 -9.94 9.18
C GLY A 158 16.05 -10.86 10.27
N GLY A 159 15.97 -12.16 10.00
CA GLY A 159 15.55 -13.15 11.00
C GLY A 159 16.55 -14.28 11.16
N GLU A 160 16.61 -14.86 12.36
CA GLU A 160 17.48 -16.00 12.66
C GLU A 160 16.74 -17.07 13.47
N LYS A 161 17.17 -18.33 13.30
CA LYS A 161 16.62 -19.49 14.01
C LYS A 161 17.67 -20.12 14.92
N PHE A 162 17.49 -19.98 16.22
CA PHE A 162 18.41 -20.45 17.26
C PHE A 162 17.96 -21.80 17.81
N ASP A 163 18.84 -22.81 17.83
CA ASP A 163 18.59 -24.05 18.59
C ASP A 163 18.78 -23.77 20.09
N ILE A 164 17.67 -23.79 20.82
CA ILE A 164 17.63 -23.48 22.25
C ILE A 164 17.57 -24.73 23.14
N THR A 165 17.56 -25.92 22.54
CA THR A 165 17.29 -27.20 23.23
C THR A 165 18.13 -27.40 24.49
N GLN A 166 19.43 -27.13 24.40
CA GLN A 166 20.40 -27.35 25.47
C GLN A 166 20.34 -26.30 26.60
N TYR A 167 19.56 -25.23 26.43
CA TYR A 167 19.43 -24.14 27.41
C TYR A 167 18.08 -24.17 28.14
N LEU A 168 17.18 -25.07 27.74
CA LEU A 168 15.86 -25.17 28.33
C LEU A 168 15.89 -25.88 29.68
N LEU A 169 15.14 -25.32 30.62
CA LEU A 169 14.80 -25.90 31.90
C LEU A 169 13.45 -26.62 31.78
N LYS A 170 13.25 -27.67 32.59
CA LYS A 170 11.90 -28.20 32.82
C LYS A 170 11.11 -27.20 33.65
N GLY A 171 9.92 -26.83 33.18
CA GLY A 171 9.08 -25.78 33.77
C GLY A 171 9.36 -24.42 33.14
N LYS A 172 9.48 -23.38 33.98
CA LYS A 172 9.60 -22.00 33.52
C LYS A 172 10.98 -21.69 32.92
N ASN A 173 10.94 -20.98 31.81
CA ASN A 173 12.08 -20.43 31.08
C ASN A 173 11.80 -18.95 30.82
N ALA A 174 12.81 -18.11 30.65
CA ALA A 174 12.63 -16.69 30.35
C ALA A 174 13.44 -16.28 29.12
N VAL A 175 12.76 -15.70 28.14
CA VAL A 175 13.35 -15.06 26.97
C VAL A 175 13.41 -13.55 27.24
N LEU A 176 14.55 -12.92 26.94
CA LEU A 176 14.73 -11.48 27.05
C LEU A 176 15.40 -10.95 25.79
N ILE A 177 14.79 -9.94 25.18
CA ILE A 177 15.34 -9.17 24.07
C ILE A 177 15.67 -7.77 24.61
N ARG A 178 16.89 -7.30 24.34
CA ARG A 178 17.30 -5.91 24.57
C ARG A 178 17.41 -5.21 23.22
N ALA A 179 16.36 -4.49 22.83
CA ALA A 179 16.31 -3.73 21.59
C ALA A 179 17.04 -2.39 21.76
N TYR A 180 17.94 -2.07 20.82
CA TYR A 180 18.73 -0.84 20.84
C TYR A 180 18.08 0.28 20.04
N PRO A 181 18.32 1.56 20.40
CA PRO A 181 17.80 2.71 19.66
C PRO A 181 18.14 2.65 18.18
N THR A 182 17.14 2.94 17.34
CA THR A 182 17.22 2.92 15.89
C THR A 182 17.76 4.26 15.38
N ASN A 183 18.70 4.19 14.43
CA ASN A 183 19.16 5.34 13.65
C ASN A 183 19.12 4.99 12.16
N TYR A 184 18.19 5.60 11.41
CA TYR A 184 17.97 5.32 9.98
C TYR A 184 19.21 5.53 9.11
N LEU A 185 20.09 6.47 9.47
CA LEU A 185 21.31 6.72 8.72
C LEU A 185 22.40 5.68 8.97
N LYS A 186 22.31 4.89 10.06
CA LYS A 186 23.35 3.93 10.48
C LYS A 186 22.91 2.49 10.40
N ASP A 187 21.63 2.23 10.59
CA ASP A 187 21.07 0.89 10.69
C ASP A 187 20.15 0.62 9.50
N PHE A 188 20.14 -0.63 9.03
CA PHE A 188 19.12 -1.10 8.10
C PHE A 188 17.77 -1.20 8.81
N ALA A 189 17.03 -0.11 8.80
CA ALA A 189 15.79 0.06 9.53
C ALA A 189 14.63 0.40 8.58
N LEU A 190 13.49 0.83 9.15
CA LEU A 190 12.33 1.33 8.42
C LEU A 190 12.15 2.82 8.76
N GLY A 191 12.69 3.70 7.93
CA GLY A 191 12.53 5.14 8.02
C GLY A 191 11.24 5.63 7.36
N TYR A 192 10.98 6.94 7.41
CA TYR A 192 9.87 7.57 6.68
C TYR A 192 10.34 8.65 5.70
N VAL A 193 11.65 8.76 5.49
CA VAL A 193 12.27 9.77 4.61
C VAL A 193 11.72 11.16 4.97
N ASP A 194 10.91 11.74 4.09
CA ASP A 194 10.25 13.03 4.23
C ASP A 194 8.71 12.91 4.17
N TRP A 195 8.15 11.71 4.33
CA TRP A 195 6.70 11.46 4.24
C TRP A 195 5.95 12.01 5.45
N ASN A 196 6.64 12.13 6.57
CA ASN A 196 6.12 12.62 7.85
C ASN A 196 7.28 12.98 8.81
N PRO A 197 7.01 13.73 9.89
CA PRO A 197 7.94 13.88 11.00
C PRO A 197 8.34 12.53 11.62
N TYR A 198 9.57 12.46 12.12
CA TYR A 198 10.10 11.22 12.69
C TYR A 198 9.32 10.74 13.92
N PRO A 199 8.96 9.44 13.99
CA PRO A 199 8.41 8.84 15.20
C PRO A 199 9.36 9.04 16.39
N PRO A 200 8.85 9.24 17.62
CA PRO A 200 9.71 9.51 18.76
C PRO A 200 10.73 8.40 19.08
N ASP A 201 10.37 7.15 18.81
CA ASP A 201 11.20 5.95 19.06
C ASP A 201 11.96 5.47 17.81
N ASN A 202 11.87 6.16 16.67
CA ASN A 202 12.42 5.74 15.38
C ASN A 202 12.06 4.28 15.00
N GLY A 203 10.89 3.78 15.45
CA GLY A 203 10.45 2.42 15.21
C GLY A 203 11.24 1.34 15.96
N THR A 204 11.99 1.68 17.01
CA THR A 204 12.75 0.71 17.83
C THR A 204 11.83 -0.32 18.48
N GLY A 205 12.17 -1.61 18.38
CA GLY A 205 11.47 -2.68 19.11
C GLY A 205 11.27 -3.97 18.33
N VAL A 206 10.53 -4.90 18.95
CA VAL A 206 10.19 -6.22 18.40
C VAL A 206 8.96 -6.06 17.48
N TRP A 207 9.18 -5.46 16.32
CA TRP A 207 8.08 -5.08 15.42
C TRP A 207 7.47 -6.27 14.66
N ARG A 208 8.17 -7.41 14.54
CA ARG A 208 7.66 -8.67 14.01
C ARG A 208 7.66 -9.75 15.10
N GLU A 209 6.78 -10.72 14.96
CA GLU A 209 6.62 -11.79 15.95
C GLU A 209 7.89 -12.65 16.10
N VAL A 210 8.05 -13.22 17.30
CA VAL A 210 9.09 -14.21 17.59
C VAL A 210 8.41 -15.56 17.84
N PHE A 211 8.86 -16.59 17.15
CA PHE A 211 8.27 -17.92 17.21
C PHE A 211 9.10 -18.87 18.05
N VAL A 212 8.42 -19.76 18.75
CA VAL A 212 8.99 -20.98 19.30
C VAL A 212 8.51 -22.15 18.46
N SER A 213 9.41 -23.04 18.07
CA SER A 213 9.05 -24.29 17.39
C SER A 213 9.67 -25.50 18.07
N GLN A 214 8.97 -26.64 18.01
CA GLN A 214 9.43 -27.92 18.49
C GLN A 214 9.53 -28.90 17.32
N THR A 215 10.64 -29.62 17.22
CA THR A 215 10.84 -30.68 16.22
C THR A 215 11.36 -31.95 16.90
N GLY A 216 11.35 -33.07 16.18
CA GLY A 216 12.18 -34.23 16.44
C GLY A 216 13.62 -33.99 15.97
N PRO A 217 14.39 -35.04 15.62
CA PRO A 217 15.79 -34.90 15.21
C PRO A 217 15.96 -34.26 13.81
N VAL A 218 14.92 -34.32 12.97
CA VAL A 218 14.89 -33.68 11.65
C VAL A 218 13.99 -32.44 11.68
N SER A 219 14.48 -31.31 11.17
CA SER A 219 13.71 -30.08 10.99
C SER A 219 13.60 -29.67 9.52
N LEU A 220 12.57 -28.90 9.23
CA LEU A 220 12.22 -28.35 7.93
C LEU A 220 12.36 -26.84 7.96
N LEU A 221 12.95 -26.29 6.90
CA LEU A 221 12.87 -24.85 6.61
C LEU A 221 11.62 -24.56 5.77
N LYS A 222 11.46 -23.29 5.38
CA LYS A 222 10.36 -22.81 4.55
C LYS A 222 10.40 -23.48 3.15
N PRO A 223 9.30 -24.15 2.70
CA PRO A 223 9.26 -24.76 1.38
C PRO A 223 9.16 -23.68 0.30
N ARG A 224 9.84 -23.92 -0.81
CA ARG A 224 9.79 -23.15 -2.04
C ARG A 224 8.93 -23.87 -3.07
N VAL A 225 8.01 -23.15 -3.70
CA VAL A 225 7.12 -23.70 -4.74
C VAL A 225 7.33 -22.96 -6.05
N VAL A 226 7.71 -23.70 -7.09
CA VAL A 226 7.96 -23.16 -8.44
C VAL A 226 7.05 -23.89 -9.43
N THR A 227 6.53 -23.16 -10.41
CA THR A 227 5.72 -23.74 -11.49
C THR A 227 6.39 -23.57 -12.85
N ASP A 228 6.17 -24.51 -13.77
CA ASP A 228 6.66 -24.42 -15.15
C ASP A 228 5.74 -23.61 -16.09
N TYR A 229 4.68 -22.97 -15.55
CA TYR A 229 3.74 -22.17 -16.32
C TYR A 229 4.40 -20.94 -16.94
N LYS A 230 4.21 -20.72 -18.25
CA LYS A 230 4.80 -19.61 -19.01
C LYS A 230 3.76 -18.69 -19.67
N GLY A 231 2.62 -18.50 -19.02
CA GLY A 231 1.63 -17.48 -19.42
C GLY A 231 0.76 -17.84 -20.63
N LYS A 232 0.66 -19.11 -21.01
CA LYS A 232 -0.21 -19.59 -22.11
C LYS A 232 -1.09 -20.71 -21.62
N ALA A 233 -2.26 -20.89 -22.24
CA ALA A 233 -3.15 -22.01 -21.90
C ALA A 233 -2.41 -23.35 -22.04
N VAL A 234 -2.49 -24.17 -20.99
CA VAL A 234 -1.86 -25.49 -20.90
C VAL A 234 -2.83 -26.46 -20.23
N SER A 235 -2.77 -27.74 -20.60
CA SER A 235 -3.58 -28.79 -19.97
C SER A 235 -2.99 -29.31 -18.66
N SER A 236 -1.73 -29.01 -18.38
CA SER A 236 -1.07 -29.35 -17.12
C SER A 236 0.07 -28.39 -16.78
N VAL A 237 0.36 -28.26 -15.48
CA VAL A 237 1.51 -27.54 -14.94
C VAL A 237 2.27 -28.45 -13.97
N THR A 238 3.59 -28.50 -14.12
CA THR A 238 4.48 -29.15 -13.17
C THR A 238 4.76 -28.19 -12.02
N VAL A 239 4.42 -28.62 -10.80
CA VAL A 239 4.82 -27.94 -9.57
C VAL A 239 6.06 -28.63 -9.02
N THR A 240 7.14 -27.86 -8.83
CA THR A 240 8.37 -28.30 -8.19
C THR A 240 8.44 -27.72 -6.78
N ILE A 241 8.43 -28.58 -5.77
CA ILE A 241 8.53 -28.22 -4.36
C ILE A 241 9.96 -28.50 -3.92
N LYS A 242 10.67 -27.48 -3.41
CA LYS A 242 12.01 -27.63 -2.84
C LYS A 242 11.97 -27.25 -1.37
N ILE A 243 12.53 -28.09 -0.52
CA ILE A 243 12.58 -27.82 0.93
C ILE A 243 13.93 -28.23 1.49
N VAL A 244 14.50 -27.38 2.34
CA VAL A 244 15.72 -27.72 3.07
C VAL A 244 15.33 -28.54 4.29
N VAL A 245 15.97 -29.71 4.42
CA VAL A 245 15.79 -30.66 5.51
C VAL A 245 17.11 -30.77 6.25
N LYS A 246 17.09 -30.65 7.58
CA LYS A 246 18.27 -30.72 8.44
C LYS A 246 18.12 -31.84 9.46
N ASN A 247 19.11 -32.71 9.56
CA ASN A 247 19.21 -33.66 10.66
C ASN A 247 20.11 -33.08 11.76
N SER A 248 19.54 -32.61 12.86
CA SER A 248 20.29 -32.14 14.03
C SER A 248 20.65 -33.29 14.99
N GLY A 249 20.39 -34.55 14.63
CA GLY A 249 20.74 -35.73 15.43
C GLY A 249 22.19 -36.18 15.24
N ALA A 250 22.69 -36.94 16.22
CA ALA A 250 24.05 -37.50 16.22
C ALA A 250 24.18 -38.79 15.36
N LYS A 251 23.09 -39.26 14.76
CA LYS A 251 23.05 -40.48 13.94
C LYS A 251 22.43 -40.20 12.58
N SER A 252 22.78 -41.02 11.60
CA SER A 252 22.07 -41.01 10.32
C SER A 252 20.62 -41.40 10.50
N VAL A 253 19.74 -40.76 9.73
CA VAL A 253 18.29 -40.99 9.75
C VAL A 253 17.79 -41.26 8.33
N GLN A 254 16.83 -42.18 8.22
CA GLN A 254 16.03 -42.39 7.02
C GLN A 254 14.61 -41.95 7.33
N GLY A 255 14.01 -41.19 6.42
CA GLY A 255 12.69 -40.64 6.61
C GLY A 255 11.94 -40.44 5.30
N THR A 256 10.73 -39.91 5.42
CA THR A 256 9.86 -39.61 4.28
C THR A 256 9.25 -38.23 4.48
N LEU A 257 9.36 -37.36 3.48
CA LEU A 257 8.52 -36.18 3.37
C LEU A 257 7.18 -36.60 2.79
N LYS A 258 6.08 -36.31 3.48
CA LYS A 258 4.71 -36.58 3.01
C LYS A 258 3.86 -35.33 3.14
N GLY A 259 3.00 -35.10 2.16
CA GLY A 259 2.17 -33.91 2.13
C GLY A 259 1.13 -33.94 1.03
N SER A 260 0.52 -32.79 0.80
CA SER A 260 -0.43 -32.61 -0.28
C SER A 260 -0.53 -31.15 -0.73
N ILE A 261 -0.79 -30.96 -2.02
CA ILE A 261 -1.27 -29.70 -2.57
C ILE A 261 -2.81 -29.74 -2.56
N LYS A 262 -3.45 -28.83 -1.84
CA LYS A 262 -4.90 -28.63 -1.94
C LYS A 262 -5.19 -27.63 -3.05
N GLU A 263 -6.14 -27.97 -3.89
CA GLU A 263 -6.59 -27.16 -5.01
C GLU A 263 -7.70 -26.17 -4.57
N PRO A 264 -7.86 -25.04 -5.26
CA PRO A 264 -8.87 -24.03 -4.93
C PRO A 264 -10.31 -24.58 -4.86
N CYS A 265 -10.63 -25.61 -5.65
CA CYS A 265 -11.95 -26.24 -5.70
C CYS A 265 -12.08 -27.52 -4.84
N GLY A 266 -11.14 -27.77 -3.92
CA GLY A 266 -11.23 -28.85 -2.94
C GLY A 266 -10.58 -30.18 -3.36
N GLY A 267 -10.00 -30.26 -4.56
CA GLY A 267 -9.14 -31.38 -4.95
C GLY A 267 -7.85 -31.44 -4.11
N THR A 268 -7.22 -32.61 -4.05
CA THR A 268 -5.98 -32.81 -3.28
C THR A 268 -5.02 -33.70 -4.05
N ILE A 269 -3.80 -33.22 -4.25
CA ILE A 269 -2.72 -33.94 -4.94
C ILE A 269 -1.68 -34.37 -3.89
N PRO A 270 -1.56 -35.68 -3.60
CA PRO A 270 -0.58 -36.16 -2.63
C PRO A 270 0.85 -36.03 -3.18
N VAL A 271 1.79 -35.70 -2.32
CA VAL A 271 3.23 -35.67 -2.62
C VAL A 271 4.01 -36.44 -1.56
N SER A 272 5.01 -37.21 -1.99
CA SER A 272 5.85 -37.98 -1.07
C SER A 272 7.22 -38.26 -1.68
N VAL A 273 8.27 -38.20 -0.86
CA VAL A 273 9.63 -38.62 -1.24
C VAL A 273 10.41 -39.11 -0.02
N SER A 274 11.20 -40.16 -0.19
CA SER A 274 12.11 -40.65 0.86
C SER A 274 13.42 -39.85 0.86
N TYR A 275 14.02 -39.70 2.04
CA TYR A 275 15.33 -39.08 2.20
C TYR A 275 16.20 -39.84 3.20
N THR A 276 17.50 -39.67 3.05
CA THR A 276 18.52 -40.13 4.01
C THR A 276 19.41 -38.94 4.34
N LEU A 277 19.66 -38.73 5.62
CA LEU A 277 20.54 -37.68 6.13
C LEU A 277 21.55 -38.28 7.10
N LYS A 278 22.83 -37.99 6.91
CA LYS A 278 23.89 -38.23 7.89
C LYS A 278 23.65 -37.35 9.13
N ALA A 279 24.36 -37.65 10.21
CA ALA A 279 24.38 -36.78 11.38
C ALA A 279 24.80 -35.35 10.98
N ASN A 280 24.08 -34.34 11.45
CA ASN A 280 24.31 -32.92 11.15
C ASN A 280 24.20 -32.52 9.66
N GLU A 281 23.71 -33.39 8.78
CA GLU A 281 23.57 -33.08 7.36
C GLU A 281 22.39 -32.12 7.11
N ILE A 282 22.62 -31.14 6.23
CA ILE A 282 21.61 -30.25 5.66
C ILE A 282 21.52 -30.57 4.18
N LYS A 283 20.31 -30.76 3.67
CA LYS A 283 20.08 -31.11 2.26
C LYS A 283 18.78 -30.51 1.74
N THR A 284 18.81 -30.01 0.52
CA THR A 284 17.58 -29.67 -0.22
C THR A 284 16.99 -30.95 -0.82
N VAL A 285 15.72 -31.20 -0.51
CA VAL A 285 14.93 -32.30 -1.08
C VAL A 285 13.89 -31.72 -2.03
N THR A 286 13.73 -32.35 -3.20
CA THR A 286 12.82 -31.91 -4.26
C THR A 286 11.70 -32.92 -4.45
N LEU A 287 10.46 -32.43 -4.56
CA LEU A 287 9.27 -33.18 -4.92
C LEU A 287 8.64 -32.54 -6.18
N THR A 288 7.97 -33.34 -7.00
CA THR A 288 7.20 -32.85 -8.13
C THR A 288 5.76 -33.34 -8.08
N ALA A 289 4.85 -32.50 -8.56
CA ALA A 289 3.43 -32.81 -8.71
C ALA A 289 2.92 -32.26 -10.04
N GLN A 290 1.88 -32.88 -10.59
CA GLN A 290 1.21 -32.42 -11.80
C GLN A 290 -0.16 -31.86 -11.42
N ILE A 291 -0.40 -30.58 -11.70
CA ILE A 291 -1.73 -29.97 -11.64
C ILE A 291 -2.31 -30.07 -13.06
N LYS A 292 -3.42 -30.81 -13.21
CA LYS A 292 -4.16 -30.90 -14.47
C LYS A 292 -5.19 -29.77 -14.54
N ASP A 293 -5.43 -29.24 -15.74
CA ASP A 293 -6.37 -28.14 -15.98
C ASP A 293 -6.20 -26.99 -14.96
N PRO A 294 -4.97 -26.43 -14.85
CA PRO A 294 -4.63 -25.53 -13.77
C PRO A 294 -5.49 -24.26 -13.78
N GLN A 295 -6.05 -23.92 -12.63
CA GLN A 295 -6.69 -22.62 -12.41
C GLN A 295 -5.62 -21.54 -12.27
N ILE A 296 -5.59 -20.61 -13.22
CA ILE A 296 -4.59 -19.54 -13.33
C ILE A 296 -5.00 -18.34 -12.49
N TRP A 297 -4.06 -17.80 -11.71
CA TRP A 297 -4.24 -16.58 -10.94
C TRP A 297 -4.12 -15.33 -11.83
N TRP A 298 -5.02 -14.37 -11.64
CA TRP A 298 -5.06 -13.10 -12.38
C TRP A 298 -5.21 -11.91 -11.43
N PRO A 299 -4.69 -10.73 -11.80
CA PRO A 299 -5.09 -9.46 -11.18
C PRO A 299 -6.61 -9.27 -11.24
N LYS A 300 -7.16 -8.54 -10.26
CA LYS A 300 -8.61 -8.45 -10.03
C LYS A 300 -9.42 -8.05 -11.26
N ALA A 301 -8.88 -7.13 -12.05
CA ALA A 301 -9.54 -6.59 -13.22
C ALA A 301 -9.76 -7.62 -14.34
N TRP A 302 -9.02 -8.74 -14.34
CA TRP A 302 -8.94 -9.65 -15.49
C TRP A 302 -9.38 -11.08 -15.21
N GLY A 303 -9.50 -11.49 -13.95
CA GLY A 303 -9.89 -12.85 -13.63
C GLY A 303 -10.06 -13.13 -12.16
N ALA A 304 -10.15 -14.42 -11.84
CA ALA A 304 -10.21 -14.92 -10.47
C ALA A 304 -8.80 -15.03 -9.85
N GLN A 305 -8.78 -15.20 -8.53
CA GLN A 305 -7.56 -15.34 -7.72
C GLN A 305 -7.47 -16.75 -7.11
N PRO A 306 -7.42 -17.85 -7.90
CA PRO A 306 -7.23 -19.20 -7.37
C PRO A 306 -5.89 -19.32 -6.65
N LEU A 307 -5.92 -19.87 -5.43
CA LEU A 307 -4.75 -20.12 -4.60
C LEU A 307 -4.73 -21.59 -4.17
N TYR A 308 -3.60 -22.25 -4.39
CA TYR A 308 -3.32 -23.61 -3.93
C TYR A 308 -2.64 -23.54 -2.56
N SER A 309 -2.77 -24.58 -1.73
CA SER A 309 -2.03 -24.66 -0.46
C SER A 309 -1.23 -25.95 -0.34
N LEU A 310 0.04 -25.82 0.03
CA LEU A 310 0.98 -26.89 0.30
C LEU A 310 1.06 -27.15 1.80
N ASN A 311 0.83 -28.41 2.18
CA ASN A 311 1.11 -28.92 3.52
C ASN A 311 2.14 -30.03 3.40
N LEU A 312 3.21 -29.98 4.19
CA LEU A 312 4.31 -30.96 4.13
C LEU A 312 4.84 -31.26 5.54
N ALA A 313 5.13 -32.53 5.80
CA ALA A 313 5.71 -32.98 7.06
C ALA A 313 6.80 -34.02 6.82
N ALA A 314 7.82 -34.01 7.68
CA ALA A 314 8.90 -34.99 7.72
C ALA A 314 8.57 -36.09 8.72
N TYR A 315 8.69 -37.34 8.28
CA TYR A 315 8.44 -38.53 9.09
C TYR A 315 9.69 -39.37 9.24
N ILE A 316 9.88 -39.97 10.42
CA ILE A 316 10.86 -41.03 10.67
C ILE A 316 10.06 -42.25 11.14
N GLY A 317 9.93 -43.26 10.28
CA GLY A 317 8.93 -44.31 10.48
C GLY A 317 7.51 -43.74 10.41
N SER A 318 6.71 -43.95 11.46
CA SER A 318 5.36 -43.39 11.61
C SER A 318 5.33 -42.02 12.30
N GLU A 319 6.42 -41.62 12.95
CA GLU A 319 6.45 -40.44 13.82
C GLU A 319 6.78 -39.19 13.02
N VAL A 320 6.08 -38.09 13.32
CA VAL A 320 6.38 -36.77 12.77
C VAL A 320 7.63 -36.22 13.45
N SER A 321 8.61 -35.81 12.65
CA SER A 321 9.76 -35.06 13.14
C SER A 321 9.54 -33.55 13.00
N ASP A 322 8.91 -33.08 11.93
CA ASP A 322 8.60 -31.65 11.77
C ASP A 322 7.48 -31.45 10.74
N ARG A 323 6.82 -30.29 10.82
CA ARG A 323 5.84 -29.81 9.85
C ARG A 323 6.34 -28.49 9.29
N ALA A 324 6.40 -28.40 7.96
CA ALA A 324 6.69 -27.14 7.31
C ALA A 324 5.53 -26.16 7.54
N ALA A 325 5.83 -24.87 7.67
CA ALA A 325 4.83 -23.83 7.61
C ALA A 325 4.00 -23.99 6.31
N GLN A 326 2.67 -23.90 6.44
CA GLN A 326 1.79 -23.99 5.28
C GLN A 326 2.14 -22.88 4.29
N ARG A 327 2.17 -23.22 3.00
CA ARG A 327 2.43 -22.25 1.93
C ARG A 327 1.28 -22.18 0.96
N THR A 328 0.85 -20.96 0.68
CA THR A 328 -0.12 -20.66 -0.36
C THR A 328 0.64 -20.21 -1.61
N PHE A 329 0.16 -20.59 -2.80
CA PHE A 329 0.74 -20.12 -4.06
C PHE A 329 -0.31 -20.04 -5.17
N GLY A 330 -0.10 -19.14 -6.13
CA GLY A 330 -0.89 -19.05 -7.36
C GLY A 330 -0.12 -19.53 -8.57
N VAL A 331 -0.80 -20.16 -9.54
CA VAL A 331 -0.20 -20.46 -10.85
C VAL A 331 -0.32 -19.20 -11.70
N ARG A 332 0.80 -18.53 -11.94
CA ARG A 332 0.89 -17.30 -12.73
C ARG A 332 2.27 -17.18 -13.40
N TYR A 333 2.41 -16.24 -14.31
CA TYR A 333 3.69 -15.92 -14.92
C TYR A 333 3.86 -14.41 -15.04
N VAL A 334 4.92 -13.85 -14.47
CA VAL A 334 5.23 -12.42 -14.56
C VAL A 334 6.54 -12.20 -15.26
N THR A 335 6.55 -11.24 -16.18
CA THR A 335 7.73 -10.83 -16.91
C THR A 335 7.81 -9.32 -16.97
N SER A 336 9.03 -8.81 -17.18
CA SER A 336 9.22 -7.43 -17.61
C SER A 336 10.29 -7.35 -18.70
N SER A 337 10.25 -6.27 -19.46
CA SER A 337 11.23 -5.97 -20.51
C SER A 337 11.42 -4.46 -20.64
N LEU A 338 12.56 -4.04 -21.15
CA LEU A 338 12.74 -2.68 -21.65
C LEU A 338 12.20 -2.60 -23.08
N ASN A 339 11.40 -1.59 -23.37
CA ASN A 339 10.90 -1.33 -24.73
C ASN A 339 11.98 -0.64 -25.60
N SER A 340 11.64 -0.23 -26.82
CA SER A 340 12.57 0.44 -27.73
C SER A 340 13.06 1.83 -27.26
N HIS A 341 12.45 2.39 -26.22
CA HIS A 341 12.83 3.65 -25.56
C HIS A 341 13.51 3.41 -24.20
N GLU A 342 13.90 2.17 -23.93
CA GLU A 342 14.48 1.73 -22.65
C GLU A 342 13.53 1.88 -21.45
N ASP A 343 12.22 2.02 -21.68
CA ASP A 343 11.24 2.09 -20.59
C ASP A 343 10.76 0.69 -20.21
N ARG A 344 10.64 0.43 -18.90
CA ARG A 344 10.20 -0.86 -18.32
C ARG A 344 8.72 -1.07 -18.57
N ALA A 345 8.36 -2.21 -19.15
CA ALA A 345 6.99 -2.67 -19.27
C ALA A 345 6.81 -4.04 -18.60
N PHE A 346 5.67 -4.23 -17.93
CA PHE A 346 5.33 -5.50 -17.27
C PHE A 346 4.25 -6.26 -18.04
N ALA A 347 4.25 -7.58 -17.86
CA ALA A 347 3.17 -8.45 -18.32
C ALA A 347 2.85 -9.50 -17.25
N VAL A 348 1.55 -9.83 -17.13
CA VAL A 348 1.06 -10.96 -16.33
C VAL A 348 0.39 -11.95 -17.26
N ASN A 349 0.78 -13.22 -17.16
CA ASN A 349 0.30 -14.32 -17.98
C ASN A 349 0.36 -13.99 -19.49
N GLY A 350 1.48 -13.38 -19.91
CA GLY A 350 1.72 -12.98 -21.31
C GLY A 350 0.95 -11.75 -21.80
N ASN A 351 0.18 -11.07 -20.93
CA ASN A 351 -0.56 -9.85 -21.29
C ASN A 351 0.16 -8.62 -20.72
N PRO A 352 0.74 -7.75 -21.58
CA PRO A 352 1.23 -6.44 -21.16
C PRO A 352 0.10 -5.60 -20.59
N PHE A 353 0.41 -4.69 -19.68
CA PHE A 353 -0.56 -3.77 -19.10
C PHE A 353 0.10 -2.48 -18.63
N LEU A 354 -0.71 -1.43 -18.52
CA LEU A 354 -0.31 -0.22 -17.80
C LEU A 354 -0.36 -0.49 -16.30
N VAL A 355 0.79 -0.42 -15.64
CA VAL A 355 0.84 -0.45 -14.17
C VAL A 355 0.22 0.85 -13.65
N THR A 356 -0.85 0.76 -12.87
CA THR A 356 -1.48 1.91 -12.23
C THR A 356 -1.58 1.62 -10.74
N GLY A 357 -0.97 2.47 -9.93
CA GLY A 357 -0.87 2.24 -8.51
C GLY A 357 -0.45 3.47 -7.72
N ALA A 358 -0.11 3.24 -6.46
CA ALA A 358 0.36 4.27 -5.55
C ALA A 358 1.32 3.67 -4.50
N GLY A 359 2.18 4.51 -3.92
CA GLY A 359 3.10 4.13 -2.84
C GLY A 359 2.35 3.92 -1.52
N TYR A 360 2.50 2.76 -0.87
CA TYR A 360 1.89 2.48 0.43
C TYR A 360 2.80 2.93 1.57
N SER A 361 2.17 3.45 2.63
CA SER A 361 2.85 3.83 3.86
C SER A 361 2.32 3.01 5.04
N ALA A 362 3.23 2.42 5.83
CA ALA A 362 2.90 1.78 7.10
C ALA A 362 2.53 2.83 8.17
N ASP A 363 1.75 2.47 9.19
CA ASP A 363 1.49 3.37 10.34
C ASP A 363 2.80 3.83 10.98
N MET A 364 2.91 5.09 11.39
CA MET A 364 4.15 5.72 11.86
C MET A 364 4.81 4.99 13.05
N PHE A 365 4.04 4.22 13.81
CA PHE A 365 4.55 3.41 14.92
C PHE A 365 4.66 1.91 14.58
N LEU A 366 4.69 1.58 13.27
CA LEU A 366 4.70 0.23 12.72
C LEU A 366 3.61 -0.67 13.30
N ARG A 367 2.44 -0.10 13.60
CA ARG A 367 1.25 -0.85 14.00
C ARG A 367 0.58 -1.40 12.75
N PHE A 368 0.46 -2.72 12.68
CA PHE A 368 -0.19 -3.38 11.55
C PHE A 368 -1.60 -3.86 11.87
N ASP A 369 -2.57 -3.34 11.13
CA ASP A 369 -3.97 -3.75 11.18
C ASP A 369 -4.39 -4.37 9.84
N PRO A 370 -4.52 -5.71 9.76
CA PRO A 370 -4.97 -6.40 8.56
C PRO A 370 -6.33 -5.93 8.05
N ALA A 371 -7.25 -5.54 8.95
CA ALA A 371 -8.58 -5.08 8.56
C ALA A 371 -8.51 -3.70 7.90
N LYS A 372 -7.67 -2.79 8.42
CA LYS A 372 -7.37 -1.50 7.77
C LYS A 372 -6.72 -1.72 6.40
N LEU A 373 -5.77 -2.66 6.28
CA LEU A 373 -5.13 -2.96 5.01
C LEU A 373 -6.13 -3.46 3.95
N VAL A 374 -7.05 -4.36 4.33
CA VAL A 374 -8.13 -4.81 3.42
C VAL A 374 -8.94 -3.61 2.92
N GLN A 375 -9.25 -2.64 3.77
CA GLN A 375 -10.01 -1.45 3.39
C GLN A 375 -9.21 -0.55 2.44
N GLN A 376 -7.91 -0.36 2.68
CA GLN A 376 -7.01 0.38 1.78
C GLN A 376 -6.91 -0.29 0.41
N PHE A 377 -6.87 -1.62 0.38
CA PHE A 377 -6.84 -2.41 -0.86
C PHE A 377 -8.19 -2.42 -1.58
N GLU A 378 -9.32 -2.37 -0.86
CA GLU A 378 -10.63 -2.12 -1.46
C GLU A 378 -10.65 -0.76 -2.17
N TYR A 379 -10.02 0.27 -1.60
CA TYR A 379 -9.87 1.59 -2.21
C TYR A 379 -8.97 1.59 -3.45
N ILE A 380 -7.84 0.87 -3.45
CA ILE A 380 -7.03 0.66 -4.67
C ILE A 380 -7.90 0.13 -5.82
N LEU A 381 -8.66 -0.93 -5.55
CA LEU A 381 -9.52 -1.56 -6.57
C LEU A 381 -10.68 -0.68 -6.99
N ASP A 382 -11.30 0.05 -6.05
CA ASP A 382 -12.42 0.95 -6.32
C ASP A 382 -11.98 2.17 -7.14
N MET A 383 -10.74 2.62 -7.00
CA MET A 383 -10.11 3.62 -7.85
C MET A 383 -9.70 3.09 -9.24
N GLY A 384 -9.83 1.78 -9.48
CA GLY A 384 -9.46 1.13 -10.74
C GLY A 384 -7.95 0.89 -10.91
N GLN A 385 -7.18 1.00 -9.83
CA GLN A 385 -5.76 0.71 -9.81
C GLN A 385 -5.51 -0.81 -9.65
N ASN A 386 -4.30 -1.24 -9.98
CA ASN A 386 -3.93 -2.66 -10.01
C ASN A 386 -2.68 -3.00 -9.17
N THR A 387 -1.91 -2.00 -8.73
CA THR A 387 -0.62 -2.19 -8.08
C THR A 387 -0.45 -1.30 -6.85
N VAL A 388 0.27 -1.79 -5.84
CA VAL A 388 0.80 -1.00 -4.72
C VAL A 388 2.33 -1.10 -4.72
N ARG A 389 3.02 0.03 -4.51
CA ARG A 389 4.48 0.03 -4.31
C ARG A 389 4.81 0.07 -2.82
N LEU A 390 5.75 -0.77 -2.41
CA LEU A 390 6.38 -0.74 -1.09
C LEU A 390 7.83 -0.29 -1.28
N GLU A 391 8.09 0.99 -1.01
CA GLU A 391 9.46 1.51 -0.89
C GLU A 391 9.92 1.30 0.55
N GLY A 392 10.72 0.26 0.76
CA GLY A 392 10.86 -0.34 2.08
C GLY A 392 9.50 -0.87 2.56
N LYS A 393 9.24 -0.77 3.87
CA LYS A 393 7.97 -1.10 4.52
C LYS A 393 7.41 -2.44 4.05
N GLN A 394 8.28 -3.43 3.87
CA GLN A 394 7.88 -4.82 3.68
C GLN A 394 7.13 -5.28 4.93
N GLU A 395 5.81 -5.19 4.89
CA GLU A 395 4.92 -5.52 5.98
C GLU A 395 4.99 -7.01 6.36
N HIS A 396 4.15 -7.40 7.31
CA HIS A 396 3.97 -8.79 7.71
C HIS A 396 3.45 -9.67 6.55
N PRO A 397 3.66 -11.01 6.61
CA PRO A 397 3.17 -11.95 5.58
C PRO A 397 1.71 -11.78 5.19
N GLU A 398 0.88 -11.35 6.15
CA GLU A 398 -0.53 -11.06 5.98
C GLU A 398 -0.80 -10.04 4.86
N LEU A 399 0.08 -9.08 4.59
CA LEU A 399 -0.08 -8.12 3.49
C LEU A 399 -0.11 -8.85 2.13
N TYR A 400 0.87 -9.72 1.90
CA TYR A 400 0.99 -10.46 0.64
C TYR A 400 -0.13 -11.49 0.48
N ASP A 401 -0.52 -12.13 1.58
CA ASP A 401 -1.69 -13.01 1.65
C ASP A 401 -2.99 -12.27 1.28
N ILE A 402 -3.18 -11.04 1.77
CA ILE A 402 -4.34 -10.20 1.43
C ILE A 402 -4.24 -9.76 -0.05
N ALA A 403 -3.08 -9.33 -0.52
CA ALA A 403 -2.86 -8.93 -1.92
C ALA A 403 -3.15 -10.08 -2.90
N ASP A 404 -2.70 -11.30 -2.61
CA ASP A 404 -2.97 -12.52 -3.37
C ASP A 404 -4.46 -12.78 -3.51
N ARG A 405 -5.21 -12.70 -2.40
CA ARG A 405 -6.65 -12.95 -2.38
C ARG A 405 -7.44 -11.84 -3.09
N MET A 406 -6.97 -10.61 -2.99
CA MET A 406 -7.66 -9.45 -3.57
C MET A 406 -7.29 -9.21 -5.04
N GLY A 407 -6.21 -9.83 -5.54
CA GLY A 407 -5.79 -9.67 -6.93
C GLY A 407 -5.05 -8.36 -7.18
N ILE A 408 -4.31 -7.87 -6.17
CA ILE A 408 -3.52 -6.63 -6.23
C ILE A 408 -2.07 -6.99 -6.40
N MET A 409 -1.39 -6.34 -7.34
CA MET A 409 0.04 -6.54 -7.56
C MET A 409 0.86 -5.74 -6.53
N VAL A 410 1.97 -6.29 -6.07
CA VAL A 410 2.89 -5.65 -5.11
C VAL A 410 4.25 -5.45 -5.76
N LEU A 411 4.65 -4.20 -5.97
CA LEU A 411 6.00 -3.84 -6.41
C LEU A 411 6.80 -3.41 -5.17
N THR A 412 7.70 -4.25 -4.68
CA THR A 412 8.40 -4.01 -3.41
C THR A 412 9.88 -3.79 -3.64
N GLY A 413 10.57 -3.16 -2.69
CA GLY A 413 12.01 -2.99 -2.76
C GLY A 413 12.58 -2.26 -1.56
N TRP A 414 13.90 -2.08 -1.52
CA TRP A 414 14.52 -1.28 -0.46
C TRP A 414 14.16 0.20 -0.59
N GLU A 415 14.28 0.93 0.52
CA GLU A 415 13.98 2.37 0.56
C GLU A 415 15.21 3.22 0.25
N CYS A 416 14.96 4.44 -0.23
CA CYS A 416 15.99 5.42 -0.51
C CYS A 416 16.51 6.12 0.75
N CYS A 417 17.47 7.03 0.53
CA CYS A 417 17.65 8.22 1.35
C CYS A 417 18.20 7.99 2.77
N ASP A 418 18.55 6.76 3.14
CA ASP A 418 19.11 6.39 4.43
C ASP A 418 20.23 5.35 4.32
N LYS A 419 20.47 4.54 5.37
CA LYS A 419 21.48 3.47 5.37
C LYS A 419 21.37 2.51 4.19
N TRP A 420 20.16 2.22 3.70
CA TRP A 420 19.94 1.31 2.56
C TRP A 420 20.69 1.74 1.31
N GLU A 421 20.86 3.06 1.11
CA GLU A 421 21.58 3.65 -0.01
C GLU A 421 22.83 4.42 0.41
N GLY A 422 23.48 4.00 1.50
CA GLY A 422 24.79 4.49 1.94
C GLY A 422 25.93 4.12 0.97
N TRP A 423 25.81 4.45 -0.31
CA TRP A 423 26.80 4.18 -1.36
C TRP A 423 27.82 5.30 -1.44
N SER A 424 29.07 4.98 -1.80
CA SER A 424 30.14 5.97 -1.90
C SER A 424 29.93 7.03 -3.00
N TYR A 425 29.00 6.78 -3.92
CA TYR A 425 28.63 7.66 -5.04
C TYR A 425 27.23 8.27 -4.88
N ASN A 426 26.53 7.97 -3.78
CA ASN A 426 25.28 8.61 -3.45
C ASN A 426 25.58 9.81 -2.56
N ASP A 427 25.52 11.01 -3.14
CA ASP A 427 25.71 12.28 -2.45
C ASP A 427 24.38 12.90 -1.98
N ASP A 428 23.24 12.31 -2.36
CA ASP A 428 21.89 12.79 -1.99
C ASP A 428 21.41 12.20 -0.67
N ALA A 429 21.94 11.03 -0.25
CA ALA A 429 21.58 10.37 1.00
C ALA A 429 22.68 10.53 2.08
N ASP A 430 22.27 10.93 3.28
CA ASP A 430 23.12 11.05 4.47
C ASP A 430 23.42 9.70 5.16
N GLY A 431 23.07 8.59 4.52
CA GLY A 431 23.33 7.23 5.00
C GLY A 431 24.83 6.97 5.17
N VAL A 432 25.21 6.43 6.34
CA VAL A 432 26.58 6.02 6.63
C VAL A 432 27.02 4.94 5.65
N LYS A 433 28.17 5.19 5.04
CA LYS A 433 28.67 4.32 3.97
C LYS A 433 28.89 2.89 4.44
N TRP A 434 28.61 1.94 3.55
CA TRP A 434 28.66 0.52 3.89
C TRP A 434 30.07 0.04 4.23
N VAL A 435 30.17 -0.83 5.22
CA VAL A 435 31.37 -1.59 5.60
C VAL A 435 31.13 -3.09 5.39
N ASP A 436 32.17 -3.93 5.56
CA ASP A 436 32.08 -5.38 5.32
C ASP A 436 30.91 -6.08 6.05
N ALA A 437 30.63 -5.68 7.29
CA ALA A 437 29.53 -6.24 8.09
C ALA A 437 28.14 -5.89 7.52
N ASP A 438 28.01 -4.76 6.80
CA ASP A 438 26.75 -4.33 6.22
C ASP A 438 26.35 -5.26 5.06
N TYR A 439 27.29 -5.70 4.24
CA TYR A 439 27.02 -6.64 3.15
C TYR A 439 26.50 -8.00 3.65
N VAL A 440 27.02 -8.48 4.79
CA VAL A 440 26.53 -9.71 5.43
C VAL A 440 25.12 -9.52 5.98
N THR A 441 24.87 -8.35 6.59
CA THR A 441 23.53 -8.00 7.10
C THR A 441 22.52 -7.90 5.97
N ALA A 442 22.88 -7.22 4.88
CA ALA A 442 22.07 -7.08 3.68
C ALA A 442 21.72 -8.44 3.03
N GLU A 443 22.67 -9.37 2.95
CA GLU A 443 22.40 -10.72 2.45
C GLU A 443 21.34 -11.45 3.28
N LYS A 444 21.46 -11.40 4.62
CA LYS A 444 20.49 -12.03 5.53
C LYS A 444 19.09 -11.43 5.42
N GLN A 445 19.02 -10.10 5.26
CA GLN A 445 17.74 -9.41 5.07
C GLN A 445 17.10 -9.80 3.74
N MET A 446 17.88 -9.88 2.66
CA MET A 446 17.39 -10.36 1.36
C MET A 446 16.91 -11.82 1.43
N GLU A 447 17.68 -12.70 2.07
CA GLU A 447 17.28 -14.10 2.26
C GLU A 447 15.94 -14.20 2.99
N HIS A 448 15.79 -13.45 4.08
CA HIS A 448 14.57 -13.47 4.88
C HIS A 448 13.36 -12.95 4.10
N GLU A 449 13.48 -11.77 3.49
CA GLU A 449 12.38 -11.15 2.72
C GLU A 449 12.00 -11.98 1.50
N ALA A 450 12.97 -12.61 0.83
CA ALA A 450 12.68 -13.57 -0.22
C ALA A 450 11.83 -14.74 0.32
N TYR A 451 12.14 -15.30 1.49
CA TYR A 451 11.28 -16.31 2.11
C TYR A 451 9.90 -15.79 2.54
N MET A 452 9.75 -14.51 2.87
CA MET A 452 8.44 -13.94 3.21
C MET A 452 7.55 -13.84 1.98
N MET A 453 8.13 -13.51 0.82
CA MET A 453 7.40 -13.16 -0.39
C MET A 453 7.34 -14.26 -1.46
N GLN A 454 8.30 -15.19 -1.47
CA GLN A 454 8.38 -16.22 -2.50
C GLN A 454 7.13 -17.12 -2.47
N GLY A 455 6.54 -17.32 -3.65
CA GLY A 455 5.28 -18.06 -3.83
C GLY A 455 4.02 -17.20 -3.82
N HIS A 456 4.08 -15.94 -3.35
CA HIS A 456 2.95 -15.03 -3.41
C HIS A 456 2.65 -14.63 -4.87
N ALA A 457 1.38 -14.76 -5.25
CA ALA A 457 0.92 -14.50 -6.62
C ALA A 457 0.87 -12.99 -6.95
N SER A 458 0.80 -12.15 -5.93
CA SER A 458 0.73 -10.70 -6.03
C SER A 458 2.06 -10.04 -6.35
N VAL A 459 3.21 -10.62 -6.04
CA VAL A 459 4.50 -9.92 -6.16
C VAL A 459 4.83 -9.64 -7.63
N LEU A 460 4.89 -8.37 -8.05
CA LEU A 460 5.17 -7.95 -9.42
C LEU A 460 6.67 -7.90 -9.74
N GLY A 461 7.49 -7.56 -8.75
CA GLY A 461 8.93 -7.44 -8.89
C GLY A 461 9.57 -6.95 -7.58
N PHE A 462 10.89 -7.06 -7.52
CA PHE A 462 11.71 -6.56 -6.41
C PHE A 462 12.69 -5.50 -6.90
N LEU A 463 12.67 -4.31 -6.30
CA LEU A 463 13.62 -3.23 -6.55
C LEU A 463 14.75 -3.31 -5.51
N VAL A 464 15.98 -3.61 -5.96
CA VAL A 464 17.13 -3.77 -5.06
C VAL A 464 17.80 -2.44 -4.67
N GLY A 465 17.23 -1.32 -5.11
CA GLY A 465 17.50 0.05 -4.74
C GLY A 465 16.28 0.90 -5.07
N SER A 466 16.26 2.17 -4.67
CA SER A 466 15.15 3.09 -4.94
C SER A 466 15.63 4.29 -5.74
N ASP A 467 16.18 5.33 -5.11
CA ASP A 467 16.78 6.47 -5.80
C ASP A 467 18.06 6.04 -6.51
N TYR A 468 18.91 5.31 -5.80
CA TYR A 468 20.17 4.80 -6.31
C TYR A 468 20.18 3.28 -6.36
N TRP A 469 20.86 2.77 -7.37
CA TRP A 469 21.10 1.35 -7.49
C TRP A 469 22.18 0.89 -6.50
N PRO A 470 22.14 -0.38 -6.06
CA PRO A 470 23.17 -0.92 -5.17
C PRO A 470 24.53 -1.02 -5.85
N ASP A 471 25.60 -0.91 -5.07
CA ASP A 471 26.96 -0.98 -5.61
C ASP A 471 27.30 -2.35 -6.26
N GLU A 472 28.45 -2.43 -6.90
CA GLU A 472 28.91 -3.63 -7.61
C GLU A 472 29.17 -4.85 -6.70
N ARG A 473 29.12 -4.69 -5.37
CA ARG A 473 29.23 -5.79 -4.40
C ARG A 473 27.87 -6.20 -3.84
N ALA A 474 27.02 -5.24 -3.48
CA ALA A 474 25.68 -5.47 -2.95
C ALA A 474 24.73 -6.04 -4.02
N SER A 475 24.81 -5.56 -5.26
CA SER A 475 23.93 -6.03 -6.33
C SER A 475 24.05 -7.55 -6.58
N PRO A 476 25.25 -8.13 -6.77
CA PRO A 476 25.39 -9.58 -6.89
C PRO A 476 24.92 -10.34 -5.65
N ILE A 477 25.13 -9.83 -4.43
CA ILE A 477 24.65 -10.47 -3.19
C ILE A 477 23.13 -10.63 -3.24
N TYR A 478 22.42 -9.54 -3.55
CA TYR A 478 20.96 -9.56 -3.66
C TYR A 478 20.46 -10.48 -4.76
N VAL A 479 20.99 -10.34 -5.98
CA VAL A 479 20.55 -11.11 -7.14
C VAL A 479 20.84 -12.59 -6.97
N ASN A 480 22.03 -12.95 -6.48
CA ASN A 480 22.39 -14.34 -6.25
C ASN A 480 21.51 -14.95 -5.17
N LYS A 481 21.23 -14.24 -4.07
CA LYS A 481 20.35 -14.76 -3.02
C LYS A 481 18.93 -15.02 -3.53
N LEU A 482 18.37 -14.09 -4.29
CA LEU A 482 17.04 -14.26 -4.91
C LEU A 482 17.03 -15.46 -5.87
N ASN A 483 18.04 -15.59 -6.73
CA ASN A 483 18.17 -16.73 -7.64
C ASN A 483 18.35 -18.07 -6.90
N GLU A 484 19.16 -18.09 -5.84
CA GLU A 484 19.35 -19.26 -4.97
C GLU A 484 18.04 -19.75 -4.35
N LEU A 485 17.10 -18.82 -4.12
CA LEU A 485 15.78 -19.05 -3.53
C LEU A 485 14.65 -19.22 -4.55
N ASP A 486 14.97 -19.43 -5.83
CA ASP A 486 14.00 -19.58 -6.92
C ASP A 486 13.02 -18.41 -7.02
N TRP A 487 13.51 -17.17 -6.86
CA TRP A 487 12.73 -15.98 -7.15
C TRP A 487 12.29 -15.98 -8.62
N ASP A 488 10.99 -15.84 -8.87
CA ASP A 488 10.38 -16.09 -10.18
C ASP A 488 9.80 -14.83 -10.84
N VAL A 489 10.07 -13.65 -10.27
CA VAL A 489 9.61 -12.35 -10.78
C VAL A 489 10.78 -11.39 -11.02
N PRO A 490 10.59 -10.30 -11.79
CA PRO A 490 11.66 -9.35 -12.11
C PRO A 490 12.42 -8.81 -10.90
N ILE A 491 13.74 -8.74 -11.04
CA ILE A 491 14.66 -8.02 -10.14
C ILE A 491 15.10 -6.74 -10.87
N ILE A 492 14.94 -5.59 -10.23
CA ILE A 492 15.05 -4.27 -10.86
C ILE A 492 16.09 -3.45 -10.08
N ALA A 493 16.99 -2.78 -10.80
CA ALA A 493 18.14 -2.10 -10.22
C ALA A 493 17.76 -0.99 -9.22
N SER A 494 16.79 -0.16 -9.59
CA SER A 494 16.33 1.00 -8.81
C SER A 494 14.96 1.48 -9.31
N ALA A 495 14.31 2.37 -8.57
CA ALA A 495 13.11 3.09 -8.99
C ALA A 495 13.46 4.26 -9.95
N SER A 496 14.71 4.67 -10.06
CA SER A 496 15.16 5.78 -10.93
C SER A 496 15.96 5.32 -12.16
N LEU A 497 16.20 6.24 -13.10
CA LEU A 497 17.10 6.07 -14.25
C LEU A 497 18.51 6.67 -13.98
N ARG A 498 18.86 6.96 -12.72
CA ARG A 498 20.14 7.61 -12.36
C ARG A 498 21.37 6.75 -12.71
N GLY A 499 21.22 5.43 -12.73
CA GLY A 499 22.24 4.46 -13.13
C GLY A 499 21.85 3.04 -12.76
N PHE A 500 22.78 2.10 -12.92
CA PHE A 500 22.52 0.67 -12.66
C PHE A 500 23.81 -0.14 -12.48
N PRO A 501 23.76 -1.29 -11.79
CA PRO A 501 24.91 -2.17 -11.65
C PRO A 501 25.05 -3.06 -12.87
N LYS A 502 26.27 -3.48 -13.19
CA LYS A 502 26.59 -4.23 -14.42
C LYS A 502 25.76 -5.50 -14.60
N ASN A 503 25.41 -6.19 -13.51
CA ASN A 503 24.69 -7.46 -13.54
C ASN A 503 23.18 -7.33 -13.77
N LEU A 504 22.57 -6.14 -13.59
CA LEU A 504 21.13 -5.94 -13.79
C LEU A 504 20.80 -5.08 -15.03
N GLY A 505 21.68 -4.15 -15.39
CA GLY A 505 21.37 -3.18 -16.44
C GLY A 505 20.30 -2.17 -16.01
N SER A 506 19.87 -1.33 -16.95
CA SER A 506 18.93 -0.24 -16.69
C SER A 506 17.63 -0.70 -16.02
N SER A 507 17.16 0.10 -15.05
CA SER A 507 15.85 -0.10 -14.42
C SER A 507 14.71 0.07 -15.43
N GLY A 508 14.84 1.04 -16.34
CA GLY A 508 13.77 1.51 -17.21
C GLY A 508 12.65 2.26 -16.48
N MET A 509 12.91 2.75 -15.27
CA MET A 509 11.96 3.47 -14.41
C MET A 509 12.46 4.87 -14.10
N LYS A 510 11.60 5.88 -14.14
CA LYS A 510 11.97 7.26 -13.86
C LYS A 510 11.42 7.76 -12.54
N MET A 511 12.18 8.68 -11.95
CA MET A 511 11.94 9.34 -10.67
C MET A 511 12.33 10.82 -10.84
N ASP A 512 11.72 11.47 -11.84
CA ASP A 512 12.05 12.84 -12.24
C ASP A 512 11.05 13.86 -11.66
N GLY A 513 10.40 13.50 -10.56
CA GLY A 513 9.27 14.23 -9.99
C GLY A 513 8.05 14.27 -10.94
N PRO A 514 7.07 15.14 -10.67
CA PRO A 514 7.02 16.08 -9.55
C PRO A 514 6.61 15.39 -8.23
N TYR A 515 6.78 16.12 -7.13
CA TYR A 515 6.28 15.78 -5.80
C TYR A 515 5.49 16.94 -5.15
N ASP A 516 5.42 18.11 -5.79
CA ASP A 516 4.52 19.21 -5.43
C ASP A 516 3.61 19.57 -6.61
N TRP A 517 2.71 20.52 -6.43
CA TRP A 517 1.65 20.84 -7.38
C TRP A 517 2.20 21.18 -8.77
N VAL A 518 1.63 20.54 -9.79
CA VAL A 518 1.81 20.87 -11.21
C VAL A 518 0.43 20.97 -11.87
N PRO A 519 0.28 21.75 -12.95
CA PRO A 519 -0.99 21.86 -13.65
C PRO A 519 -1.33 20.59 -14.46
N PRO A 520 -2.62 20.34 -14.74
CA PRO A 520 -3.08 19.17 -15.50
C PRO A 520 -2.39 18.94 -16.86
N ASN A 521 -1.98 20.00 -17.55
CA ASN A 521 -1.32 19.88 -18.86
C ASN A 521 0.14 19.43 -18.78
N TYR A 522 0.76 19.40 -17.59
CA TYR A 522 2.08 18.83 -17.36
C TYR A 522 2.17 17.39 -17.86
N TRP A 523 1.17 16.56 -17.52
CA TRP A 523 1.15 15.13 -17.81
C TRP A 523 1.09 14.79 -19.30
N TYR A 524 0.68 15.74 -20.15
CA TYR A 524 0.58 15.55 -21.60
C TYR A 524 1.80 16.10 -22.36
N ASN A 525 2.90 16.38 -21.66
CA ASN A 525 4.17 16.80 -22.25
C ASN A 525 5.15 15.63 -22.42
N SER A 526 6.42 15.90 -22.71
CA SER A 526 7.46 14.89 -22.97
C SER A 526 8.72 15.07 -22.13
N GLN A 527 8.64 15.78 -21.00
CA GLN A 527 9.76 16.09 -20.12
C GLN A 527 9.53 15.54 -18.72
N TYR A 528 10.60 15.15 -18.03
CA TYR A 528 10.58 14.73 -16.62
C TYR A 528 9.49 13.66 -16.34
N GLY A 529 8.65 13.90 -15.34
CA GLY A 529 7.53 13.05 -14.93
C GLY A 529 6.34 12.96 -15.88
N ALA A 530 6.29 13.69 -17.00
CA ALA A 530 5.13 13.65 -17.91
C ALA A 530 4.82 12.21 -18.40
N ALA A 531 3.62 11.94 -18.90
CA ALA A 531 3.12 10.58 -19.09
C ALA A 531 3.76 9.80 -20.27
N PHE A 532 4.97 9.30 -20.05
CA PHE A 532 5.71 8.35 -20.88
C PHE A 532 6.59 7.48 -19.99
N GLY A 533 6.90 6.27 -20.42
CA GLY A 533 7.66 5.30 -19.64
C GLY A 533 7.01 4.95 -18.31
N PHE A 534 7.83 4.53 -17.34
CA PHE A 534 7.37 4.08 -16.03
C PHE A 534 7.73 5.11 -14.95
N GLY A 535 6.76 5.88 -14.46
CA GLY A 535 6.93 6.74 -13.27
C GLY A 535 6.80 5.90 -11.99
N SER A 536 7.90 5.67 -11.29
CA SER A 536 7.97 4.78 -10.12
C SER A 536 7.53 5.43 -8.81
N GLU A 537 7.50 6.75 -8.80
CA GLU A 537 6.96 7.63 -7.77
C GLU A 537 6.93 9.04 -8.32
N LEU A 538 5.73 9.62 -8.37
CA LEU A 538 5.51 11.02 -8.70
C LEU A 538 4.06 11.36 -8.40
N GLY A 539 3.77 12.64 -8.32
CA GLY A 539 2.41 13.13 -8.17
C GLY A 539 2.36 14.62 -7.98
N SER A 540 1.17 15.18 -8.14
CA SER A 540 0.95 16.63 -8.01
C SER A 540 0.95 17.14 -6.55
N GLY A 541 1.56 16.42 -5.60
CA GLY A 541 1.64 16.79 -4.18
C GLY A 541 0.32 16.79 -3.40
N VAL A 542 -0.81 16.51 -4.05
CA VAL A 542 -2.14 16.74 -3.47
C VAL A 542 -2.57 15.67 -2.45
N GLY A 543 -3.61 15.97 -1.66
CA GLY A 543 -4.06 15.12 -0.56
C GLY A 543 -4.69 15.89 0.60
N THR A 544 -5.53 16.89 0.32
CA THR A 544 -6.13 17.75 1.35
C THR A 544 -7.28 17.04 2.07
N PRO A 545 -7.19 16.79 3.39
CA PRO A 545 -8.29 16.15 4.12
C PRO A 545 -9.53 17.02 4.20
N GLU A 546 -10.69 16.38 4.38
CA GLU A 546 -11.95 17.07 4.60
C GLU A 546 -12.07 17.62 6.03
N LEU A 547 -12.95 18.60 6.23
CA LEU A 547 -13.08 19.34 7.49
C LEU A 547 -13.25 18.43 8.73
N SER A 548 -14.00 17.33 8.61
CA SER A 548 -14.22 16.41 9.73
C SER A 548 -12.94 15.68 10.14
N SER A 549 -12.04 15.37 9.20
CA SER A 549 -10.73 14.81 9.49
C SER A 549 -9.79 15.87 10.04
N LEU A 550 -9.74 17.08 9.45
CA LEU A 550 -8.90 18.18 9.94
C LEU A 550 -9.18 18.49 11.42
N LYS A 551 -10.45 18.50 11.84
CA LYS A 551 -10.83 18.71 13.25
C LYS A 551 -10.28 17.67 14.23
N LYS A 552 -9.89 16.48 13.75
CA LYS A 552 -9.32 15.42 14.59
C LYS A 552 -7.85 15.66 14.92
N PHE A 553 -7.14 16.46 14.12
CA PHE A 553 -5.70 16.65 14.27
C PHE A 553 -5.21 18.10 14.20
N LEU A 554 -6.07 19.08 13.92
CA LEU A 554 -5.69 20.49 13.88
C LEU A 554 -6.51 21.33 14.87
N THR A 555 -5.88 22.36 15.43
CA THR A 555 -6.60 23.40 16.15
C THR A 555 -7.40 24.29 15.19
N LYS A 556 -8.32 25.09 15.73
CA LYS A 556 -9.00 26.13 14.95
C LYS A 556 -8.01 27.15 14.35
N SER A 557 -6.91 27.45 15.05
CA SER A 557 -5.88 28.36 14.55
C SER A 557 -5.11 27.72 13.40
N ASP A 558 -4.71 26.45 13.54
CA ASP A 558 -3.99 25.73 12.49
C ASP A 558 -4.83 25.65 11.21
N MET A 559 -6.12 25.32 11.33
CA MET A 559 -7.04 25.31 10.19
C MET A 559 -7.24 26.70 9.57
N ASN A 560 -7.24 27.77 10.38
CA ASN A 560 -7.36 29.13 9.87
C ASN A 560 -6.10 29.53 9.08
N ASP A 561 -4.93 29.17 9.58
CA ASP A 561 -3.65 29.50 8.97
C ASP A 561 -3.46 28.89 7.58
N LEU A 562 -4.09 27.73 7.30
CA LEU A 562 -4.04 27.07 5.97
C LEU A 562 -4.34 28.01 4.81
N TRP A 563 -5.23 29.00 5.02
CA TRP A 563 -5.66 29.92 3.97
C TRP A 563 -5.33 31.39 4.25
N THR A 564 -5.18 31.79 5.52
CA THR A 564 -4.83 33.19 5.87
C THR A 564 -3.33 33.45 5.94
N VAL A 565 -2.50 32.40 6.13
CA VAL A 565 -1.03 32.49 6.17
C VAL A 565 -0.44 31.41 5.25
N PRO A 566 -0.64 31.52 3.92
CA PRO A 566 -0.43 30.41 2.98
C PRO A 566 1.02 29.93 2.84
N ASP A 567 2.00 30.73 3.30
CA ASP A 567 3.43 30.41 3.28
C ASP A 567 3.94 29.91 4.66
N LYS A 568 3.05 29.65 5.63
CA LYS A 568 3.45 29.13 6.95
C LYS A 568 3.91 27.68 6.82
N GLY A 569 5.01 27.34 7.51
CA GLY A 569 5.41 25.94 7.73
C GLY A 569 4.34 25.17 8.52
N LEU A 570 4.07 23.93 8.10
CA LEU A 570 2.99 23.10 8.62
C LEU A 570 3.54 21.76 9.11
N TYR A 571 3.41 21.51 10.41
CA TYR A 571 3.93 20.28 11.03
C TYR A 571 3.34 19.01 10.42
N HIS A 572 2.08 19.07 9.99
CA HIS A 572 1.36 17.97 9.32
C HIS A 572 1.68 17.80 7.83
N MET A 573 2.77 18.39 7.34
CA MET A 573 3.31 18.12 6.01
C MET A 573 4.50 17.14 6.14
N SER A 574 5.69 17.68 6.36
CA SER A 574 6.96 16.95 6.37
C SER A 574 7.88 17.48 7.49
N THR A 575 9.11 16.97 7.58
CA THR A 575 10.16 17.51 8.45
C THR A 575 10.53 18.94 8.02
N ILE A 576 11.05 19.74 8.95
CA ILE A 576 11.32 21.18 8.72
C ILE A 576 12.46 21.44 7.72
N ASP A 577 13.30 20.45 7.49
CA ASP A 577 14.40 20.42 6.53
C ASP A 577 13.99 19.90 5.15
N SER A 578 12.79 19.33 5.02
CA SER A 578 12.25 18.90 3.73
C SER A 578 11.85 20.11 2.87
N SER A 579 11.89 19.94 1.54
CA SER A 579 11.33 20.94 0.60
C SER A 579 9.80 21.06 0.71
N PHE A 580 9.14 20.10 1.37
CA PHE A 580 7.68 19.97 1.46
C PHE A 580 7.12 20.38 2.82
N TYR A 581 7.86 21.18 3.61
CA TYR A 581 7.45 21.59 4.96
C TYR A 581 6.29 22.61 4.99
N ASP A 582 5.91 23.19 3.84
CA ASP A 582 4.83 24.16 3.69
C ASP A 582 3.93 23.87 2.47
N ARG A 583 2.89 24.68 2.25
CA ARG A 583 1.95 24.54 1.12
C ARG A 583 2.02 25.70 0.12
N LYS A 584 3.17 26.37 0.03
CA LYS A 584 3.30 27.60 -0.76
C LYS A 584 2.96 27.39 -2.24
N ILE A 585 3.61 26.43 -2.89
CA ILE A 585 3.44 26.16 -4.34
C ILE A 585 1.98 25.82 -4.64
N TYR A 586 1.39 24.95 -3.82
CA TYR A 586 -0.01 24.58 -3.90
C TYR A 586 -0.94 25.80 -3.75
N ASN A 587 -0.75 26.62 -2.71
CA ASN A 587 -1.64 27.75 -2.42
C ASN A 587 -1.53 28.86 -3.48
N ASP A 588 -0.33 29.14 -3.98
CA ASP A 588 -0.11 30.09 -5.08
C ASP A 588 -0.92 29.67 -6.33
N ALA A 589 -0.86 28.39 -6.68
CA ALA A 589 -1.64 27.83 -7.79
C ALA A 589 -3.16 27.88 -7.53
N LEU A 590 -3.60 27.47 -6.34
CA LEU A 590 -5.01 27.48 -5.94
C LEU A 590 -5.60 28.89 -6.11
N TYR A 591 -4.89 29.91 -5.62
CA TYR A 591 -5.37 31.29 -5.60
C TYR A 591 -5.30 31.93 -6.99
N ALA A 592 -4.26 31.62 -7.76
CA ALA A 592 -4.15 32.07 -9.14
C ALA A 592 -5.29 31.52 -10.01
N ARG A 593 -5.65 30.25 -9.83
CA ARG A 593 -6.64 29.54 -10.66
C ARG A 593 -8.08 29.76 -10.20
N TYR A 594 -8.37 29.61 -8.92
CA TYR A 594 -9.74 29.67 -8.37
C TYR A 594 -10.07 31.00 -7.67
N GLY A 595 -9.07 31.81 -7.35
CA GLY A 595 -9.22 33.04 -6.57
C GLY A 595 -9.06 32.82 -5.06
N ALA A 596 -8.59 33.86 -4.37
CA ALA A 596 -8.35 33.82 -2.92
C ALA A 596 -9.58 33.30 -2.15
N PRO A 597 -9.41 32.39 -1.18
CA PRO A 597 -10.48 31.93 -0.32
C PRO A 597 -11.06 33.05 0.54
N THR A 598 -12.35 32.95 0.85
CA THR A 598 -13.08 33.88 1.71
C THR A 598 -13.43 33.31 3.08
N SER A 599 -13.25 32.00 3.25
CA SER A 599 -13.48 31.24 4.48
C SER A 599 -12.77 29.89 4.39
N LEU A 600 -12.70 29.17 5.51
CA LEU A 600 -12.18 27.80 5.53
C LEU A 600 -12.98 26.86 4.62
N ASP A 601 -14.32 26.94 4.61
CA ASP A 601 -15.15 26.08 3.75
C ASP A 601 -14.90 26.37 2.26
N ASP A 602 -14.72 27.64 1.89
CA ASP A 602 -14.36 28.04 0.52
C ASP A 602 -12.95 27.55 0.14
N TYR A 603 -11.98 27.63 1.06
CA TYR A 603 -10.64 27.07 0.86
C TYR A 603 -10.70 25.57 0.61
N LEU A 604 -11.37 24.82 1.49
CA LEU A 604 -11.44 23.37 1.38
C LEU A 604 -12.15 22.95 0.10
N LEU A 605 -13.26 23.58 -0.26
CA LEU A 605 -13.98 23.21 -1.49
C LEU A 605 -13.17 23.49 -2.77
N LYS A 606 -12.41 24.60 -2.80
CA LYS A 606 -11.45 24.88 -3.89
C LYS A 606 -10.30 23.86 -3.89
N ALA A 607 -9.76 23.53 -2.72
CA ALA A 607 -8.70 22.52 -2.58
C ALA A 607 -9.17 21.16 -3.09
N GLN A 608 -10.37 20.71 -2.72
CA GLN A 608 -10.96 19.47 -3.22
C GLN A 608 -11.14 19.48 -4.75
N ALA A 609 -11.52 20.62 -5.34
CA ALA A 609 -11.62 20.77 -6.78
C ALA A 609 -10.25 20.65 -7.46
N MET A 610 -9.22 21.28 -6.89
CA MET A 610 -7.86 21.19 -7.42
C MET A 610 -7.25 19.79 -7.26
N ASP A 611 -7.47 19.14 -6.14
CA ASP A 611 -6.99 17.78 -5.84
C ASP A 611 -7.65 16.74 -6.76
N TYR A 612 -8.97 16.87 -6.99
CA TYR A 612 -9.71 16.06 -7.96
C TYR A 612 -9.19 16.26 -9.38
N GLU A 613 -8.96 17.52 -9.78
CA GLU A 613 -8.48 17.83 -11.13
C GLU A 613 -7.06 17.30 -11.36
N ALA A 614 -6.17 17.48 -10.39
CA ALA A 614 -4.76 17.10 -10.48
C ALA A 614 -4.59 15.58 -10.59
N THR A 615 -5.19 14.82 -9.66
CA THR A 615 -5.11 13.34 -9.68
C THR A 615 -5.81 12.76 -10.90
N ARG A 616 -6.98 13.28 -11.29
CA ARG A 616 -7.66 12.82 -12.52
C ARG A 616 -6.77 13.01 -13.73
N ALA A 617 -6.19 14.20 -13.91
CA ALA A 617 -5.37 14.50 -15.07
C ALA A 617 -4.10 13.64 -15.16
N GLU A 618 -3.53 13.29 -14.01
CA GLU A 618 -2.36 12.42 -13.91
C GLU A 618 -2.68 10.99 -14.38
N PHE A 619 -3.69 10.35 -13.79
CA PHE A 619 -4.11 9.00 -14.19
C PHE A 619 -4.65 8.97 -15.62
N GLU A 620 -5.41 9.98 -16.05
CA GLU A 620 -5.87 10.11 -17.44
C GLU A 620 -4.72 10.34 -18.42
N GLY A 621 -3.67 11.09 -18.04
CA GLY A 621 -2.49 11.33 -18.88
C GLY A 621 -1.75 10.03 -19.17
N TYR A 622 -1.41 9.29 -18.12
CA TYR A 622 -0.77 7.97 -18.25
C TYR A 622 -1.66 6.95 -18.98
N SER A 623 -2.97 6.99 -18.78
CA SER A 623 -3.87 6.08 -19.48
C SER A 623 -4.11 6.46 -20.94
N ALA A 624 -4.16 7.76 -21.26
CA ALA A 624 -4.32 8.26 -22.62
C ALA A 624 -3.09 8.00 -23.48
N LEU A 625 -1.88 8.05 -22.90
CA LEU A 625 -0.62 7.88 -23.64
C LEU A 625 -0.05 6.44 -23.59
N GLN A 626 -0.78 5.47 -23.05
CA GLN A 626 -0.31 4.07 -22.94
C GLN A 626 -0.06 3.39 -24.30
N SER A 627 -0.57 3.97 -25.39
CA SER A 627 -0.40 3.49 -26.76
C SER A 627 0.21 4.55 -27.69
N ALA A 628 0.86 5.56 -27.12
CA ALA A 628 1.64 6.55 -27.87
C ALA A 628 2.96 5.96 -28.43
N THR A 629 3.64 6.71 -29.31
CA THR A 629 4.91 6.28 -29.92
C THR A 629 5.98 5.94 -28.88
N ARG A 630 6.10 6.75 -27.83
CA ARG A 630 6.77 6.39 -26.58
C ARG A 630 5.66 6.19 -25.54
N PRO A 631 5.26 4.95 -25.25
CA PRO A 631 4.11 4.69 -24.40
C PRO A 631 4.44 4.99 -22.93
N SER A 632 3.45 5.44 -22.18
CA SER A 632 3.44 5.24 -20.73
C SER A 632 3.29 3.76 -20.41
N THR A 633 4.10 3.24 -19.50
CA THR A 633 4.14 1.82 -19.13
C THR A 633 3.83 1.58 -17.66
N GLY A 634 3.93 2.63 -16.83
CA GLY A 634 3.45 2.57 -15.45
C GLY A 634 3.43 3.91 -14.74
N ILE A 635 2.55 4.02 -13.74
CA ILE A 635 2.47 5.13 -12.80
C ILE A 635 2.23 4.61 -11.38
N ILE A 636 3.07 5.08 -10.46
CA ILE A 636 2.87 4.95 -9.01
C ILE A 636 2.71 6.35 -8.44
N TYR A 637 1.48 6.69 -8.06
CA TYR A 637 1.17 7.97 -7.42
C TYR A 637 1.84 8.08 -6.04
N TRP A 638 2.39 9.25 -5.74
CA TRP A 638 2.98 9.58 -4.45
C TRP A 638 1.99 10.38 -3.57
N MET A 639 1.27 9.77 -2.62
CA MET A 639 1.22 8.36 -2.21
C MET A 639 -0.23 7.86 -2.08
N LEU A 640 -0.40 6.56 -1.81
CA LEU A 640 -1.70 5.93 -1.55
C LEU A 640 -2.36 6.52 -0.31
N ASN A 641 -1.63 6.44 0.80
CA ASN A 641 -2.05 6.75 2.16
C ASN A 641 -0.87 7.31 2.96
N ASN A 642 -1.15 7.84 4.15
CA ASN A 642 -0.12 8.34 5.05
C ASN A 642 0.07 7.44 6.28
N ALA A 643 1.27 7.51 6.87
CA ALA A 643 1.63 6.90 8.15
C ALA A 643 0.91 7.53 9.36
N TRP A 644 0.41 8.76 9.20
CA TRP A 644 -0.18 9.62 10.22
C TRP A 644 -1.12 10.66 9.56
N PRO A 645 -1.91 11.46 10.32
CA PRO A 645 -2.72 12.53 9.73
C PRO A 645 -1.83 13.57 9.02
N SER A 646 -2.04 13.74 7.71
CA SER A 646 -1.19 14.57 6.85
C SER A 646 -2.00 15.47 5.93
N LEU A 647 -1.36 16.50 5.39
CA LEU A 647 -1.91 17.50 4.47
C LEU A 647 -1.49 17.29 3.00
N HIS A 648 -0.68 16.28 2.68
CA HIS A 648 -0.19 15.99 1.32
C HIS A 648 -0.09 14.49 1.03
N TRP A 649 0.25 14.16 -0.22
CA TRP A 649 0.62 12.82 -0.70
C TRP A 649 -0.32 11.71 -0.24
N ASN A 650 -1.61 11.88 -0.50
CA ASN A 650 -2.57 10.81 -0.25
C ASN A 650 -3.72 10.84 -1.24
N LEU A 651 -4.22 9.64 -1.57
CA LEU A 651 -5.47 9.47 -2.31
C LEU A 651 -6.66 9.46 -1.35
N PHE A 652 -6.47 8.98 -0.12
CA PHE A 652 -7.42 9.09 0.99
C PHE A 652 -6.66 9.29 2.30
N ASP A 653 -7.27 9.98 3.27
CA ASP A 653 -6.55 10.38 4.47
C ASP A 653 -6.31 9.23 5.47
N TYR A 654 -5.56 9.52 6.54
CA TYR A 654 -5.23 8.56 7.61
C TYR A 654 -6.44 7.83 8.22
N TYR A 655 -7.61 8.49 8.25
CA TYR A 655 -8.86 7.97 8.81
C TYR A 655 -9.72 7.22 7.79
N LEU A 656 -9.16 6.95 6.59
CA LEU A 656 -9.84 6.31 5.47
C LEU A 656 -11.01 7.15 4.93
N LYS A 657 -10.91 8.48 4.99
CA LYS A 657 -11.90 9.36 4.35
C LYS A 657 -11.49 9.63 2.90
N PRO A 658 -12.28 9.19 1.90
CA PRO A 658 -12.07 9.56 0.51
C PRO A 658 -12.47 11.02 0.27
N ALA A 659 -11.64 11.74 -0.48
CA ALA A 659 -11.82 13.17 -0.79
C ALA A 659 -11.49 13.45 -2.28
N GLY A 660 -11.19 14.69 -2.65
CA GLY A 660 -10.93 15.10 -4.03
C GLY A 660 -9.92 14.22 -4.77
N SER A 661 -8.75 13.98 -4.16
CA SER A 661 -7.70 13.10 -4.71
C SER A 661 -8.22 11.68 -5.03
N TYR A 662 -9.00 11.09 -4.11
CA TYR A 662 -9.61 9.76 -4.28
C TYR A 662 -10.49 9.71 -5.53
N PHE A 663 -11.42 10.67 -5.64
CA PHE A 663 -12.41 10.66 -6.70
C PHE A 663 -11.81 11.05 -8.05
N GLY A 664 -10.79 11.91 -8.07
CA GLY A 664 -10.04 12.20 -9.28
C GLY A 664 -9.32 10.95 -9.80
N ALA A 665 -8.58 10.25 -8.94
CA ALA A 665 -7.95 8.97 -9.27
C ALA A 665 -8.97 7.91 -9.72
N LYS A 666 -10.10 7.77 -9.00
CA LYS A 666 -11.19 6.86 -9.36
C LYS A 666 -11.78 7.12 -10.73
N VAL A 667 -11.95 8.38 -11.11
CA VAL A 667 -12.48 8.75 -12.43
C VAL A 667 -11.46 8.44 -13.52
N GLY A 668 -10.19 8.78 -13.29
CA GLY A 668 -9.11 8.52 -14.23
C GLY A 668 -8.75 7.03 -14.41
N GLY A 669 -8.99 6.19 -13.39
CA GLY A 669 -8.70 4.75 -13.40
C GLY A 669 -9.81 3.84 -13.94
N ARG A 670 -10.90 4.38 -14.51
CA ARG A 670 -12.02 3.56 -15.00
C ARG A 670 -11.59 2.60 -16.12
N ALA A 671 -12.06 1.36 -16.06
CA ALA A 671 -11.65 0.28 -16.98
C ALA A 671 -11.90 0.58 -18.48
N GLU A 672 -13.04 1.17 -18.84
CA GLU A 672 -13.30 1.75 -20.16
C GLU A 672 -13.68 3.23 -19.95
N HIS A 673 -12.88 4.14 -20.50
CA HIS A 673 -12.91 5.55 -20.14
C HIS A 673 -12.81 6.50 -21.34
N VAL A 674 -13.30 7.72 -21.15
CA VAL A 674 -13.14 8.83 -22.09
C VAL A 674 -12.56 10.03 -21.35
N ALA A 675 -11.42 10.53 -21.84
CA ALA A 675 -10.64 11.58 -21.20
C ALA A 675 -10.45 12.80 -22.10
N PHE A 676 -10.30 13.98 -21.48
CA PHE A 676 -9.89 15.22 -22.12
C PHE A 676 -8.38 15.44 -21.90
N GLY A 677 -7.62 15.48 -23.00
CA GLY A 677 -6.19 15.73 -22.98
C GLY A 677 -5.88 17.22 -22.88
N TYR A 678 -5.40 17.65 -21.71
CA TYR A 678 -5.03 19.03 -21.40
C TYR A 678 -3.83 19.57 -22.20
N GLY A 679 -3.04 18.71 -22.87
CA GLY A 679 -1.80 19.09 -23.56
C GLY A 679 -1.97 19.84 -24.88
N SER A 680 -3.16 19.85 -25.48
CA SER A 680 -3.44 20.55 -26.74
C SER A 680 -4.25 21.81 -26.49
N ALA A 681 -3.90 22.93 -27.14
CA ALA A 681 -4.72 24.14 -27.09
C ALA A 681 -6.16 23.89 -27.56
N LYS A 682 -6.34 22.96 -28.51
CA LYS A 682 -7.66 22.54 -29.02
C LYS A 682 -8.29 21.42 -28.19
N GLY A 683 -7.63 20.91 -27.14
CA GLY A 683 -8.12 19.82 -26.30
C GLY A 683 -8.37 18.50 -27.05
N ASP A 684 -7.58 17.47 -26.74
CA ASP A 684 -7.79 16.16 -27.36
C ASP A 684 -8.83 15.34 -26.59
N VAL A 685 -9.59 14.47 -27.28
CA VAL A 685 -10.47 13.50 -26.63
C VAL A 685 -9.91 12.11 -26.86
N TRP A 686 -9.71 11.36 -25.78
CA TRP A 686 -9.10 10.03 -25.78
C TRP A 686 -10.10 8.97 -25.35
N LEU A 687 -10.14 7.86 -26.08
CA LEU A 687 -10.81 6.62 -25.68
C LEU A 687 -9.76 5.68 -25.07
N ILE A 688 -10.02 5.17 -23.87
CA ILE A 688 -9.11 4.34 -23.08
C ILE A 688 -9.80 3.03 -22.72
N ASN A 689 -9.06 1.93 -22.79
CA ASN A 689 -9.52 0.61 -22.38
C ASN A 689 -8.40 -0.19 -21.71
N HIS A 690 -8.54 -0.47 -20.41
CA HIS A 690 -7.63 -1.29 -19.61
C HIS A 690 -8.06 -2.77 -19.53
N THR A 691 -9.21 -3.12 -20.10
CA THR A 691 -9.66 -4.52 -20.14
C THR A 691 -8.84 -5.33 -21.14
N ILE A 692 -8.70 -6.62 -20.88
CA ILE A 692 -8.00 -7.54 -21.79
C ILE A 692 -8.95 -8.25 -22.77
N ASP A 693 -10.27 -8.09 -22.61
CA ASP A 693 -11.28 -8.85 -23.36
C ASP A 693 -12.34 -7.98 -24.06
N LYS A 694 -12.55 -6.72 -23.65
CA LYS A 694 -13.61 -5.87 -24.23
C LYS A 694 -13.14 -5.19 -25.50
N LYS A 695 -13.97 -5.27 -26.55
CA LYS A 695 -13.75 -4.63 -27.86
C LYS A 695 -15.07 -4.20 -28.50
N GLY A 696 -15.00 -3.40 -29.56
CA GLY A 696 -16.13 -3.07 -30.42
C GLY A 696 -16.54 -1.61 -30.37
N SER A 697 -17.70 -1.29 -30.96
CA SER A 697 -18.16 0.09 -31.13
C SER A 697 -18.50 0.78 -29.82
N ARG A 698 -18.19 2.07 -29.77
CA ARG A 698 -18.47 3.02 -28.69
C ARG A 698 -18.96 4.32 -29.31
N THR A 699 -19.84 5.00 -28.60
CA THR A 699 -20.27 6.36 -28.94
C THR A 699 -19.90 7.28 -27.79
N ILE A 700 -19.30 8.42 -28.14
CA ILE A 700 -18.87 9.45 -27.20
C ILE A 700 -19.70 10.69 -27.46
N LYS A 701 -20.52 11.08 -26.48
CA LYS A 701 -21.21 12.38 -26.51
C LYS A 701 -20.29 13.45 -25.93
N VAL A 702 -20.16 14.55 -26.65
CA VAL A 702 -19.35 15.72 -26.32
C VAL A 702 -20.26 16.91 -26.19
N ASP A 703 -20.41 17.44 -24.97
CA ASP A 703 -21.17 18.67 -24.72
C ASP A 703 -20.25 19.73 -24.10
N LEU A 704 -20.08 20.88 -24.78
CA LEU A 704 -19.40 22.06 -24.22
C LEU A 704 -20.47 23.08 -23.83
N LEU A 705 -20.46 23.53 -22.58
CA LEU A 705 -21.49 24.40 -22.02
C LEU A 705 -20.86 25.60 -21.31
N SER A 706 -21.49 26.76 -21.41
CA SER A 706 -21.05 27.95 -20.68
C SER A 706 -21.20 27.76 -19.16
N LYS A 707 -20.59 28.66 -18.37
CA LYS A 707 -20.76 28.71 -16.91
C LYS A 707 -22.24 28.82 -16.47
N ASP A 708 -23.08 29.43 -17.30
CA ASP A 708 -24.51 29.61 -17.04
C ASP A 708 -25.37 28.44 -17.57
N GLY A 709 -24.74 27.36 -18.07
CA GLY A 709 -25.41 26.15 -18.53
C GLY A 709 -25.92 26.18 -19.97
N LYS A 710 -25.60 27.23 -20.76
CA LYS A 710 -25.96 27.29 -22.18
C LYS A 710 -25.08 26.34 -22.98
N THR A 711 -25.70 25.46 -23.78
CA THR A 711 -24.98 24.61 -24.74
C THR A 711 -24.27 25.48 -25.79
N LEU A 712 -22.94 25.34 -25.86
CA LEU A 712 -22.08 25.96 -26.88
C LEU A 712 -21.83 24.96 -28.02
N VAL A 713 -21.59 23.69 -27.67
CA VAL A 713 -21.41 22.58 -28.61
C VAL A 713 -22.12 21.35 -28.07
N SER A 714 -22.74 20.58 -28.94
CA SER A 714 -23.19 19.21 -28.64
C SER A 714 -23.00 18.35 -29.89
N ARG A 715 -22.19 17.30 -29.78
CA ARG A 715 -21.95 16.34 -30.88
C ARG A 715 -21.69 14.94 -30.35
N SER A 716 -21.82 13.95 -31.23
CA SER A 716 -21.41 12.57 -30.96
C SER A 716 -20.24 12.17 -31.85
N VAL A 717 -19.37 11.32 -31.33
CA VAL A 717 -18.21 10.74 -32.03
C VAL A 717 -18.28 9.23 -31.85
N ASP A 718 -18.28 8.50 -32.96
CA ASP A 718 -18.20 7.04 -32.92
C ASP A 718 -16.75 6.58 -33.00
N ALA A 719 -16.42 5.54 -32.23
CA ALA A 719 -15.09 4.97 -32.16
C ALA A 719 -15.13 3.49 -31.79
N THR A 720 -14.16 2.71 -32.27
CA THR A 720 -13.99 1.32 -31.85
C THR A 720 -12.97 1.19 -30.72
N THR A 721 -13.34 0.57 -29.60
CA THR A 721 -12.39 0.22 -28.53
C THR A 721 -11.72 -1.14 -28.82
N THR A 722 -10.48 -1.28 -28.39
CA THR A 722 -9.71 -2.53 -28.41
C THR A 722 -9.08 -2.78 -27.04
N PRO A 723 -8.83 -4.04 -26.65
CA PRO A 723 -8.29 -4.36 -25.33
C PRO A 723 -6.93 -3.71 -25.08
N ASN A 724 -6.69 -3.28 -23.84
CA ASN A 724 -5.43 -2.69 -23.36
C ASN A 724 -4.83 -1.64 -24.32
N ASN A 725 -5.64 -0.66 -24.72
CA ASN A 725 -5.27 0.33 -25.72
C ASN A 725 -5.88 1.70 -25.42
N SER A 726 -5.21 2.76 -25.85
CA SER A 726 -5.74 4.11 -25.88
C SER A 726 -5.65 4.72 -27.27
N LYS A 727 -6.61 5.60 -27.61
CA LYS A 727 -6.55 6.32 -28.88
C LYS A 727 -7.22 7.68 -28.81
N LYS A 728 -6.63 8.65 -29.49
CA LYS A 728 -7.26 9.95 -29.76
C LYS A 728 -8.38 9.75 -30.78
N VAL A 729 -9.56 10.27 -30.46
CA VAL A 729 -10.79 10.08 -31.25
C VAL A 729 -11.42 11.38 -31.73
N ALA A 730 -11.17 12.50 -31.06
CA ALA A 730 -11.67 13.81 -31.46
C ALA A 730 -10.80 14.94 -30.89
N THR A 731 -11.15 16.17 -31.26
CA THR A 731 -10.64 17.40 -30.67
C THR A 731 -11.79 18.34 -30.30
N ILE A 732 -11.54 19.33 -29.45
CA ILE A 732 -12.47 20.38 -29.02
C ILE A 732 -11.96 21.77 -29.45
N PRO A 733 -11.87 22.06 -30.76
CA PRO A 733 -11.31 23.34 -31.24
C PRO A 733 -12.04 24.56 -30.68
N GLU A 734 -13.29 24.42 -30.25
CA GLU A 734 -14.07 25.47 -29.62
C GLU A 734 -13.53 25.91 -28.25
N ALA A 735 -12.66 25.12 -27.61
CA ALA A 735 -12.00 25.49 -26.36
C ALA A 735 -11.11 26.73 -26.51
N THR A 736 -10.50 26.96 -27.68
CA THR A 736 -9.58 28.10 -27.91
C THR A 736 -10.29 29.44 -28.10
N THR A 737 -11.61 29.44 -28.29
CA THR A 737 -12.39 30.66 -28.54
C THR A 737 -13.25 31.07 -27.33
N LEU A 738 -13.13 30.34 -26.23
CA LEU A 738 -13.79 30.66 -24.97
C LEU A 738 -13.32 32.03 -24.46
N LYS A 739 -14.26 32.81 -23.92
CA LYS A 739 -13.98 34.09 -23.25
C LYS A 739 -13.88 33.96 -21.74
N GLU A 740 -14.58 32.96 -21.21
CA GLU A 740 -14.66 32.62 -19.78
C GLU A 740 -14.57 31.11 -19.64
N ALA A 741 -14.41 30.62 -18.39
CA ALA A 741 -14.39 29.19 -18.15
C ALA A 741 -15.73 28.55 -18.51
N ALA A 742 -15.67 27.32 -18.99
CA ALA A 742 -16.80 26.54 -19.49
C ALA A 742 -16.74 25.11 -18.95
N PHE A 743 -17.85 24.39 -19.03
CA PHE A 743 -17.92 22.97 -18.67
C PHE A 743 -17.89 22.10 -19.91
N LEU A 744 -17.02 21.09 -19.92
CA LEU A 744 -17.00 20.05 -20.94
C LEU A 744 -17.49 18.74 -20.32
N ARG A 745 -18.58 18.18 -20.86
CA ARG A 745 -19.07 16.84 -20.51
C ARG A 745 -18.73 15.85 -21.62
N LEU A 746 -18.10 14.75 -21.23
CA LEU A 746 -17.85 13.59 -22.07
C LEU A 746 -18.64 12.39 -21.52
N VAL A 747 -19.38 11.70 -22.39
CA VAL A 747 -20.12 10.48 -22.01
C VAL A 747 -19.80 9.37 -22.99
N LEU A 748 -19.14 8.32 -22.51
CA LEU A 748 -18.83 7.10 -23.27
C LEU A 748 -19.96 6.08 -23.06
N SER A 749 -20.51 5.56 -24.15
CA SER A 749 -21.50 4.49 -24.13
C SER A 749 -21.09 3.30 -24.99
N ASP A 750 -21.50 2.09 -24.58
CA ASP A 750 -21.39 0.90 -25.41
C ASP A 750 -22.40 0.89 -26.57
N ALA A 751 -22.30 -0.11 -27.45
CA ALA A 751 -23.20 -0.27 -28.59
C ALA A 751 -24.69 -0.47 -28.21
N LYS A 752 -25.00 -0.77 -26.94
CA LYS A 752 -26.36 -0.90 -26.40
C LYS A 752 -26.84 0.38 -25.72
N GLY A 753 -26.05 1.45 -25.72
CA GLY A 753 -26.35 2.71 -25.05
C GLY A 753 -26.11 2.71 -23.54
N LYS A 754 -25.46 1.67 -22.98
CA LYS A 754 -25.07 1.68 -21.57
C LYS A 754 -23.91 2.65 -21.38
N VAL A 755 -24.06 3.62 -20.47
CA VAL A 755 -22.98 4.53 -20.09
C VAL A 755 -21.90 3.75 -19.35
N LEU A 756 -20.67 3.81 -19.89
CA LEU A 756 -19.48 3.21 -19.32
C LEU A 756 -18.65 4.24 -18.54
N SER A 757 -18.64 5.50 -19.00
CA SER A 757 -17.97 6.60 -18.32
C SER A 757 -18.70 7.91 -18.57
N ARG A 758 -18.79 8.75 -17.53
CA ARG A 758 -19.24 10.14 -17.59
C ARG A 758 -18.17 11.01 -16.93
N ASN A 759 -17.65 12.00 -17.64
CA ASN A 759 -16.58 12.86 -17.13
C ASN A 759 -16.90 14.32 -17.40
N VAL A 760 -16.65 15.19 -16.41
CA VAL A 760 -16.94 16.62 -16.48
C VAL A 760 -15.70 17.41 -16.13
N TYR A 761 -15.29 18.28 -17.04
CA TYR A 761 -14.16 19.19 -16.89
C TYR A 761 -14.68 20.61 -16.80
N TRP A 762 -13.99 21.44 -16.02
CA TRP A 762 -14.05 22.89 -16.17
C TRP A 762 -12.81 23.30 -16.96
N ILE A 763 -13.02 23.89 -18.13
CA ILE A 763 -11.95 24.29 -19.04
C ILE A 763 -11.84 25.81 -19.06
N SER A 764 -10.62 26.31 -19.10
CA SER A 764 -10.30 27.73 -19.10
C SER A 764 -10.01 28.21 -20.54
N PRO A 765 -10.29 29.48 -20.87
CA PRO A 765 -9.85 30.12 -22.12
C PRO A 765 -8.35 30.03 -22.38
N LYS A 766 -7.58 29.93 -21.29
CA LYS A 766 -6.13 29.82 -21.29
C LYS A 766 -5.70 28.53 -20.62
N VAL A 767 -4.65 27.91 -21.16
CA VAL A 767 -3.98 26.77 -20.55
C VAL A 767 -2.83 27.25 -19.67
N ASP A 768 -2.49 26.48 -18.63
CA ASP A 768 -1.32 26.77 -17.80
C ASP A 768 -0.03 26.76 -18.64
N LYS A 769 0.90 27.69 -18.37
CA LYS A 769 2.19 27.79 -19.08
C LYS A 769 3.34 27.36 -18.17
N LEU A 770 3.82 26.16 -18.41
CA LEU A 770 4.95 25.56 -17.70
C LEU A 770 6.27 26.23 -18.10
N ASP A 771 7.11 26.53 -17.11
CA ASP A 771 8.47 27.03 -17.27
C ASP A 771 9.49 25.92 -17.00
N TRP A 772 9.63 25.06 -18.01
CA TRP A 772 10.52 23.90 -17.94
C TRP A 772 11.96 24.26 -17.60
N LYS A 773 12.44 25.43 -18.04
CA LYS A 773 13.82 25.87 -17.84
C LYS A 773 14.16 26.04 -16.35
N ASN A 774 13.16 26.41 -15.54
CA ASN A 774 13.32 26.63 -14.10
C ASN A 774 12.71 25.49 -13.28
N SER A 775 12.56 24.29 -13.87
CA SER A 775 12.13 23.11 -13.10
C SER A 775 13.17 22.77 -12.03
N THR A 776 12.68 22.40 -10.86
CA THR A 776 13.45 21.74 -9.80
C THR A 776 13.25 20.23 -9.89
N TRP A 777 13.88 19.47 -9.00
CA TRP A 777 13.69 18.01 -8.96
C TRP A 777 12.27 17.60 -8.56
N TYR A 778 11.50 18.47 -7.89
CA TYR A 778 10.17 18.17 -7.36
C TYR A 778 9.02 18.97 -7.96
N HIS A 779 9.30 19.98 -8.79
CA HIS A 779 8.28 20.88 -9.32
C HIS A 779 8.71 21.60 -10.60
N THR A 780 7.78 21.80 -11.54
CA THR A 780 7.94 22.70 -12.68
C THR A 780 7.08 23.96 -12.49
N PRO A 781 7.70 25.16 -12.39
CA PRO A 781 6.98 26.42 -12.21
C PRO A 781 5.99 26.73 -13.33
N VAL A 782 4.94 27.48 -12.96
CA VAL A 782 3.93 27.99 -13.89
C VAL A 782 4.03 29.50 -14.00
N THR A 783 4.23 30.00 -15.22
CA THR A 783 4.38 31.44 -15.52
C THR A 783 3.05 32.12 -15.85
N GLU A 784 2.07 31.33 -16.28
CA GLU A 784 0.71 31.80 -16.54
C GLU A 784 -0.26 30.69 -16.14
N PHE A 785 -1.23 30.99 -15.28
CA PHE A 785 -2.19 30.00 -14.78
C PHE A 785 -3.49 30.03 -15.60
N ALA A 786 -4.07 28.85 -15.82
CA ALA A 786 -5.47 28.73 -16.19
C ALA A 786 -6.35 29.43 -15.13
N SER A 787 -7.48 30.01 -15.54
CA SER A 787 -8.33 30.77 -14.62
C SER A 787 -9.77 30.28 -14.63
N TYR A 788 -10.21 29.83 -13.46
CA TYR A 788 -11.57 29.38 -13.16
C TYR A 788 -12.34 30.40 -12.31
N LYS A 789 -11.76 31.59 -12.07
CA LYS A 789 -12.37 32.67 -11.28
C LYS A 789 -13.77 33.07 -11.78
N SER A 790 -14.02 32.95 -13.09
CA SER A 790 -15.35 33.20 -13.66
C SER A 790 -16.42 32.22 -13.14
N LEU A 791 -16.05 31.00 -12.75
CA LEU A 791 -16.97 30.01 -12.18
C LEU A 791 -17.40 30.35 -10.75
N ALA A 792 -16.63 31.16 -10.02
CA ALA A 792 -17.02 31.64 -8.69
C ALA A 792 -18.25 32.56 -8.73
N THR A 793 -18.62 33.05 -9.92
CA THR A 793 -19.78 33.94 -10.13
C THR A 793 -21.02 33.22 -10.66
N ILE A 794 -20.99 31.88 -10.75
CA ILE A 794 -22.16 31.11 -11.16
C ILE A 794 -23.28 31.36 -10.14
N LYS A 795 -24.50 31.56 -10.65
CA LYS A 795 -25.67 31.75 -9.79
C LYS A 795 -25.85 30.54 -8.87
N PRO A 796 -26.41 30.71 -7.67
CA PRO A 796 -26.73 29.59 -6.80
C PRO A 796 -27.62 28.55 -7.50
N ALA A 797 -27.24 27.28 -7.39
CA ALA A 797 -28.04 26.13 -7.81
C ALA A 797 -28.85 25.57 -6.64
N GLN A 798 -30.02 25.03 -6.96
CA GLN A 798 -30.91 24.37 -6.02
C GLN A 798 -31.06 22.90 -6.42
N LEU A 799 -30.75 21.99 -5.50
CA LEU A 799 -30.90 20.56 -5.71
C LEU A 799 -32.06 20.02 -4.89
N SER A 800 -32.77 19.04 -5.43
CA SER A 800 -33.57 18.12 -4.62
C SER A 800 -32.82 16.79 -4.51
N ALA A 801 -32.82 16.22 -3.32
CA ALA A 801 -32.15 14.94 -3.06
C ALA A 801 -33.11 13.98 -2.36
N MET A 802 -33.03 12.69 -2.71
CA MET A 802 -33.85 11.64 -2.11
C MET A 802 -33.03 10.36 -1.98
N SER A 803 -33.26 9.61 -0.91
CA SER A 803 -32.60 8.34 -0.63
C SER A 803 -33.52 7.17 -0.91
N GLY A 804 -32.94 6.06 -1.36
CA GLY A 804 -33.56 4.75 -1.28
C GLY A 804 -33.51 4.17 0.13
N THR A 805 -34.14 3.01 0.32
CA THR A 805 -33.95 2.20 1.53
C THR A 805 -32.70 1.35 1.37
N GLY A 806 -31.90 1.28 2.42
CA GLY A 806 -30.70 0.45 2.45
C GLY A 806 -31.05 -1.03 2.42
N ALA A 807 -30.21 -1.80 1.75
CA ALA A 807 -30.23 -3.25 1.81
C ALA A 807 -28.87 -3.73 2.31
N ALA A 808 -28.88 -4.61 3.33
CA ALA A 808 -27.71 -5.37 3.71
C ALA A 808 -27.52 -6.50 2.70
N VAL A 809 -26.46 -6.43 1.91
CA VAL A 809 -26.04 -7.46 0.97
C VAL A 809 -24.58 -7.73 1.24
N ASP A 810 -24.21 -8.98 1.45
CA ASP A 810 -22.81 -9.39 1.54
C ASP A 810 -22.03 -8.68 2.68
N GLY A 811 -22.69 -8.44 3.82
CA GLY A 811 -22.11 -7.76 4.98
C GLY A 811 -21.91 -6.25 4.83
N LYS A 812 -22.30 -5.67 3.68
CA LYS A 812 -22.31 -4.23 3.43
C LYS A 812 -23.75 -3.72 3.34
N VAL A 813 -23.98 -2.53 3.87
CA VAL A 813 -25.20 -1.77 3.59
C VAL A 813 -24.95 -0.98 2.32
N LYS A 814 -25.92 -0.98 1.40
CA LYS A 814 -25.90 -0.13 0.20
C LYS A 814 -27.15 0.73 0.13
N VAL A 815 -26.98 2.02 -0.13
CA VAL A 815 -28.08 2.99 -0.32
C VAL A 815 -27.84 3.79 -1.58
N ASP A 816 -28.89 4.02 -2.38
CA ASP A 816 -28.85 4.94 -3.51
C ASP A 816 -29.34 6.33 -3.10
N VAL A 817 -28.60 7.37 -3.49
CA VAL A 817 -28.97 8.78 -3.33
C VAL A 817 -29.20 9.36 -4.72
N THR A 818 -30.41 9.83 -4.97
CA THR A 818 -30.78 10.50 -6.22
C THR A 818 -30.71 12.01 -6.03
N LEU A 819 -29.92 12.67 -6.87
CA LEU A 819 -29.84 14.12 -6.99
C LEU A 819 -30.57 14.58 -8.26
N VAL A 820 -31.32 15.68 -8.17
CA VAL A 820 -31.91 16.36 -9.32
C VAL A 820 -31.64 17.86 -9.22
N ASN A 821 -31.05 18.44 -10.26
CA ASN A 821 -30.85 19.88 -10.31
C ASN A 821 -32.12 20.59 -10.77
N LYS A 822 -32.66 21.44 -9.90
CA LYS A 822 -33.89 22.22 -10.13
C LYS A 822 -33.61 23.65 -10.61
N ALA A 823 -32.36 24.08 -10.59
CA ALA A 823 -31.97 25.40 -11.07
C ALA A 823 -31.81 25.45 -12.59
N ALA A 824 -31.83 26.66 -13.14
CA ALA A 824 -31.54 26.94 -14.55
C ALA A 824 -30.03 27.02 -14.85
N VAL A 825 -29.16 26.80 -13.85
CA VAL A 825 -27.70 26.78 -13.97
C VAL A 825 -27.16 25.43 -13.51
N ALA A 826 -25.91 25.11 -13.85
CA ALA A 826 -25.27 23.89 -13.37
C ALA A 826 -25.09 23.92 -11.84
N ALA A 827 -25.29 22.78 -11.18
CA ALA A 827 -24.84 22.53 -9.82
C ALA A 827 -23.42 21.97 -9.91
N TYR A 828 -22.44 22.81 -9.55
CA TYR A 828 -21.03 22.58 -9.79
C TYR A 828 -20.35 21.91 -8.59
N PHE A 829 -19.66 20.79 -8.86
CA PHE A 829 -18.78 20.08 -7.92
C PHE A 829 -19.49 19.71 -6.61
N VAL A 830 -20.60 18.98 -6.76
CA VAL A 830 -21.50 18.56 -5.68
C VAL A 830 -20.90 17.37 -4.93
N ARG A 831 -20.56 17.60 -3.68
CA ARG A 831 -20.04 16.63 -2.71
C ARG A 831 -21.17 16.05 -1.87
N LEU A 832 -21.08 14.76 -1.60
CA LEU A 832 -21.94 14.02 -0.68
C LEU A 832 -21.10 13.41 0.45
N GLU A 833 -21.54 13.57 1.69
CA GLU A 833 -20.87 13.03 2.88
C GLU A 833 -21.86 12.20 3.70
N LEU A 834 -21.54 10.92 3.93
CA LEU A 834 -22.37 10.04 4.75
C LEU A 834 -21.97 10.16 6.22
N ARG A 835 -22.94 10.50 7.07
CA ARG A 835 -22.77 10.67 8.51
C ARG A 835 -23.78 9.88 9.32
N ASP A 836 -23.40 9.53 10.54
CA ASP A 836 -24.29 8.87 11.48
C ASP A 836 -25.27 9.87 12.13
N ALA A 837 -26.10 9.39 13.06
CA ALA A 837 -27.07 10.23 13.76
C ALA A 837 -26.42 11.30 14.67
N LYS A 838 -25.14 11.15 15.03
CA LYS A 838 -24.36 12.09 15.85
C LYS A 838 -23.62 13.13 14.99
N GLY A 839 -23.60 12.96 13.68
CA GLY A 839 -22.89 13.83 12.75
C GLY A 839 -21.43 13.44 12.55
N GLU A 840 -21.03 12.23 12.95
CA GLU A 840 -19.69 11.67 12.66
C GLU A 840 -19.70 10.94 11.32
N ASP A 841 -18.56 10.91 10.63
CA ASP A 841 -18.44 10.18 9.37
C ASP A 841 -18.62 8.67 9.58
N ILE A 842 -19.38 8.03 8.69
CA ILE A 842 -19.41 6.57 8.60
C ILE A 842 -18.28 6.15 7.66
N LEU A 843 -17.20 5.61 8.22
CA LEU A 843 -16.01 5.18 7.48
C LEU A 843 -15.66 3.72 7.83
N PRO A 844 -14.99 3.00 6.92
CA PRO A 844 -14.76 3.36 5.52
C PRO A 844 -16.05 3.35 4.71
N VAL A 845 -16.05 4.13 3.62
CA VAL A 845 -17.20 4.28 2.73
C VAL A 845 -16.78 4.21 1.26
N VAL A 846 -17.59 3.57 0.43
CA VAL A 846 -17.37 3.48 -1.02
C VAL A 846 -18.57 4.11 -1.73
N TRP A 847 -18.32 5.16 -2.49
CA TRP A 847 -19.30 5.82 -3.35
C TRP A 847 -19.11 5.38 -4.81
N SER A 848 -20.19 5.19 -5.56
CA SER A 848 -20.13 4.88 -6.99
C SER A 848 -19.52 6.03 -7.80
N ASP A 849 -19.80 7.26 -7.38
CA ASP A 849 -19.21 8.51 -7.84
C ASP A 849 -19.45 9.60 -6.78
N ASN A 850 -18.68 10.68 -6.76
CA ASN A 850 -18.87 11.83 -5.87
C ASN A 850 -18.27 13.09 -6.52
N TYR A 851 -18.44 14.26 -5.92
CA TYR A 851 -17.97 15.55 -6.47
C TYR A 851 -18.52 15.81 -7.90
N VAL A 852 -19.78 15.45 -8.13
CA VAL A 852 -20.41 15.45 -9.45
C VAL A 852 -20.90 16.82 -9.87
N THR A 853 -20.98 17.10 -11.17
CA THR A 853 -21.63 18.30 -11.70
C THR A 853 -22.93 17.91 -12.41
N LEU A 854 -24.03 18.63 -12.13
CA LEU A 854 -25.35 18.37 -12.70
C LEU A 854 -25.90 19.57 -13.48
N TRP A 855 -26.45 19.33 -14.66
CA TRP A 855 -27.10 20.37 -15.48
C TRP A 855 -28.57 20.57 -15.14
N PRO A 856 -29.20 21.69 -15.56
CA PRO A 856 -30.62 21.94 -15.33
C PRO A 856 -31.51 20.76 -15.71
N GLY A 857 -32.33 20.28 -14.77
CA GLY A 857 -33.22 19.13 -14.94
C GLY A 857 -32.53 17.76 -14.94
N GLU A 858 -31.20 17.69 -14.89
CA GLU A 858 -30.48 16.42 -14.87
C GLU A 858 -30.68 15.69 -13.54
N LYS A 859 -30.78 14.36 -13.65
CA LYS A 859 -30.86 13.42 -12.54
C LYS A 859 -29.59 12.56 -12.51
N VAL A 860 -28.98 12.43 -11.34
CA VAL A 860 -27.87 11.50 -11.09
C VAL A 860 -28.24 10.62 -9.90
N VAL A 861 -27.92 9.33 -10.00
CA VAL A 861 -28.07 8.36 -8.89
C VAL A 861 -26.68 7.92 -8.46
N LEU A 862 -26.37 8.10 -7.19
CA LEU A 862 -25.10 7.75 -6.57
C LEU A 862 -25.34 6.70 -5.50
N SER A 863 -24.69 5.54 -5.64
CA SER A 863 -24.73 4.52 -4.60
C SER A 863 -23.63 4.78 -3.58
N VAL A 864 -23.94 4.61 -2.30
CA VAL A 864 -22.98 4.55 -1.20
C VAL A 864 -23.05 3.19 -0.52
N SER A 865 -21.91 2.65 -0.14
CA SER A 865 -21.83 1.39 0.62
C SER A 865 -20.78 1.42 1.72
N TRP A 866 -21.06 0.74 2.82
CA TRP A 866 -20.20 0.63 4.01
C TRP A 866 -20.49 -0.68 4.75
N ALA A 867 -19.61 -1.06 5.69
CA ALA A 867 -19.80 -2.28 6.48
C ALA A 867 -21.05 -2.17 7.39
N ALA A 868 -21.89 -3.20 7.43
CA ALA A 868 -23.16 -3.14 8.17
C ALA A 868 -23.01 -2.86 9.68
N GLY A 869 -21.86 -3.21 10.27
CA GLY A 869 -21.54 -2.94 11.67
C GLY A 869 -20.97 -1.54 11.96
N ALA A 870 -20.62 -0.75 10.94
CA ALA A 870 -19.95 0.54 11.14
C ALA A 870 -20.89 1.64 11.70
N ALA A 871 -22.21 1.44 11.63
CA ALA A 871 -23.18 2.41 12.14
C ALA A 871 -24.32 1.72 12.92
N LYS A 872 -24.44 2.05 14.21
CA LYS A 872 -25.34 1.36 15.16
C LYS A 872 -26.80 1.82 15.12
N SER A 873 -27.09 2.98 14.53
CA SER A 873 -28.39 3.66 14.65
C SER A 873 -29.47 3.20 13.66
N GLY A 874 -29.16 2.33 12.69
CA GLY A 874 -30.10 1.95 11.60
C GLY A 874 -30.51 3.12 10.68
N GLN A 875 -29.95 4.30 10.92
CA GLN A 875 -30.25 5.55 10.24
C GLN A 875 -29.03 6.48 10.29
N GLY A 876 -28.80 7.20 9.20
CA GLY A 876 -27.78 8.23 9.03
C GLY A 876 -28.31 9.39 8.19
N LYS A 877 -27.40 10.29 7.81
CA LYS A 877 -27.68 11.45 6.95
C LYS A 877 -26.62 11.58 5.87
N VAL A 878 -27.04 12.06 4.71
CA VAL A 878 -26.14 12.45 3.63
C VAL A 878 -26.16 13.96 3.52
N ASP A 879 -25.07 14.59 3.92
CA ASP A 879 -24.85 16.03 3.77
C ASP A 879 -24.44 16.32 2.32
N ILE A 880 -24.98 17.40 1.75
CA ILE A 880 -24.79 17.76 0.35
C ILE A 880 -24.31 19.20 0.27
N SER A 881 -23.16 19.42 -0.36
CA SER A 881 -22.55 20.73 -0.58
C SER A 881 -21.96 20.82 -1.99
N GLY A 882 -21.62 22.01 -2.46
CA GLY A 882 -20.99 22.22 -3.77
C GLY A 882 -20.71 23.70 -4.01
N ILE A 883 -19.94 24.03 -5.04
CA ILE A 883 -19.34 25.37 -5.23
C ILE A 883 -20.39 26.47 -5.31
N ASN A 884 -21.50 26.20 -5.98
CA ASN A 884 -22.63 27.12 -6.07
C ASN A 884 -23.93 26.52 -5.50
N VAL A 885 -23.86 25.46 -4.69
CA VAL A 885 -25.06 24.80 -4.15
C VAL A 885 -25.45 25.44 -2.82
N LYS A 886 -26.73 25.81 -2.66
CA LYS A 886 -27.24 26.39 -1.39
C LYS A 886 -28.51 25.68 -0.92
N GLY A 887 -28.65 25.57 0.41
CA GLY A 887 -29.91 25.20 1.06
C GLY A 887 -30.44 23.80 0.74
N VAL A 888 -29.54 22.83 0.50
CA VAL A 888 -29.95 21.43 0.31
C VAL A 888 -30.05 20.79 1.69
N GLU A 889 -31.25 20.32 2.04
CA GLU A 889 -31.43 19.57 3.27
C GLU A 889 -30.69 18.23 3.21
N ALA A 890 -30.01 17.88 4.30
CA ALA A 890 -29.36 16.59 4.42
C ALA A 890 -30.41 15.47 4.29
N VAL A 891 -30.12 14.47 3.46
CA VAL A 891 -31.07 13.40 3.20
C VAL A 891 -30.91 12.30 4.23
N VAL A 892 -32.00 11.96 4.90
CA VAL A 892 -32.03 10.81 5.82
C VAL A 892 -31.88 9.51 5.03
N VAL A 893 -30.93 8.68 5.42
CA VAL A 893 -30.74 7.33 4.88
C VAL A 893 -31.06 6.31 5.97
N LYS A 894 -31.82 5.26 5.63
CA LYS A 894 -32.26 4.19 6.56
C LYS A 894 -31.83 2.84 6.03
N TRP A 895 -31.49 1.89 6.91
CA TRP A 895 -31.08 0.53 6.53
C TRP A 895 -31.42 -0.51 7.59
#